data_AF-A0A2G2HMG1-F1
#
_entry.id   AF-A0A2G2HMG1-F1
#
_cell.length_a   1.000
_cell.length_b   1.000
_cell.length_c   1.000
_cell.angle_alpha   90.00
_cell.angle_beta   90.00
_cell.angle_gamma   90.00
#
_symmetry.space_group_name_H-M   'P 1'
#
loop_
_entity.id
_entity.type
_entity.pdbx_description
1 polymer ?
#
loop_
_entity_poly.entity_id
_entity_poly.type
_entity_poly.pdbx_seq_one_letter_code
_entity_poly.pdbx_strand_id
1 'polypeptide(L)'
;MNKYDELDVICSQILNDSDLVIEDDTYQRLIKEKVVSSISSKNDFKSLKIFSLEQIYLSAISPLLHDIGFEIIDELSYKLKRKNTLVYIARFNFNLENSNIVKKSQKNIENIITNSLLDESIVNSKVFSLVYKENFSMQKIKLIRAIIEYLSQALSNITYQSILLTLTSHSHITKLFIDYFIIKFDPKEKSKESKLKKINLEIDEEIKLIPQIMDDKILKLTLSFLQCLLRTNYFFNEETIAFKIDTKRYGENLKGLQPNLENYVYHNDFYGLHLRMSKVSRGGLRWSERYDDYRDEVKSLMITQDAKNSIIIPDGSKGGFVINSKKEVTKEYFERIYSLYINANLDLVDNRIDNKIIRDERIVAYDEDDPYFVVAADKGTAAMSDVANAISIKRNYWLGDAFASGGSNGYGHKELGITARGSLMSTKRFFIEEGINIYEDEISVIGIGSLNGDVFGNGMIESKSFKLLGAISQKEIFIDPTPNVLKAYEERRRLFFDKKSSWNKYDKSVISKGGGVFLRSDKEIILSNEIKKLLHISKKALSGEELARKLLCLEVDLLFNGGVGTYVKASDENSLDIGDKENEALRIDASELKARVVCEGGNLGFTQKARIEYALNGGRINLDAIDNAGGVDTSDREVNLKILLNAVVSQDIISKDEVKTILDSFTQNIVSYVLKSSYKQALAISIDEHFSRRYLSDFIKVIEVLENKVESFNRKAFHIPKNENIKEALDQKSSLVRPILGSLLSYAKIFIKKILMESTLIDEKYFTKFLYSYFPHSFVGAYEKDINNHPLKREIIATKMADFVINSQGATFVSDYARLGHAKFLMKIKAYIIVNELFDVENIRAKIEENDYKLSALEQYRLINKVEYSLYVSTRWMVKYLKNNQLDASHILDHKKELFVLLKEVHKGKIKNIIDKENNFNLFYSVIEYLRFIPAAINIKENSVHSFKDVIVIFYSLIHEFKILEIIFALNRINLSKKSDAAIRHQMLQFIEYIVLHYTSKILDFKRLNEEPELAFSSFMVNDEYSFNKVKSYLESFMNKEEKDLKEISITVNQLMVSLL
;
A
#
# COMPACT_ATOMS: atom_id res chain seq x y z
N MET A 1 -32.97 -81.28 -25.45
CA MET A 1 -32.00 -80.59 -24.58
C MET A 1 -31.56 -79.34 -25.30
N ASN A 2 -32.18 -78.21 -24.92
CA ASN A 2 -32.07 -76.95 -25.62
C ASN A 2 -30.81 -76.20 -25.17
N LYS A 3 -30.04 -75.69 -26.12
CA LYS A 3 -28.93 -74.72 -25.93
C LYS A 3 -29.33 -73.44 -25.17
N TYR A 4 -30.63 -73.23 -24.93
CA TYR A 4 -31.18 -72.11 -24.17
C TYR A 4 -31.11 -72.34 -22.64
N ASP A 5 -31.15 -73.59 -22.16
CA ASP A 5 -31.11 -73.86 -20.71
C ASP A 5 -29.70 -73.66 -20.12
N GLU A 6 -28.63 -73.90 -20.89
CA GLU A 6 -27.25 -73.63 -20.44
C GLU A 6 -26.94 -72.13 -20.36
N LEU A 7 -27.53 -71.30 -21.23
CA LEU A 7 -27.35 -69.85 -21.23
C LEU A 7 -28.08 -69.20 -20.04
N ASP A 8 -29.30 -69.66 -19.73
CA ASP A 8 -30.02 -69.22 -18.53
C ASP A 8 -29.35 -69.71 -17.24
N VAL A 9 -28.75 -70.90 -17.24
CA VAL A 9 -27.95 -71.40 -16.10
C VAL A 9 -26.65 -70.56 -15.92
N ILE A 10 -25.95 -70.21 -17.00
CA ILE A 10 -24.75 -69.35 -16.93
C ILE A 10 -25.12 -67.90 -16.54
N CYS A 11 -26.23 -67.36 -17.04
CA CYS A 11 -26.73 -66.04 -16.62
C CYS A 11 -27.23 -66.05 -15.16
N SER A 12 -27.85 -67.13 -14.69
CA SER A 12 -28.28 -67.30 -13.29
C SER A 12 -27.12 -67.50 -12.30
N GLN A 13 -25.92 -67.84 -12.79
CA GLN A 13 -24.70 -67.90 -11.99
C GLN A 13 -24.05 -66.51 -11.79
N ILE A 14 -24.48 -65.50 -12.55
CA ILE A 14 -23.89 -64.17 -12.56
C ILE A 14 -24.85 -63.09 -12.01
N LEU A 15 -26.14 -63.15 -12.40
CA LEU A 15 -27.19 -62.26 -11.90
C LEU A 15 -28.23 -63.06 -11.12
N ASN A 16 -28.60 -62.59 -9.94
CA ASN A 16 -29.58 -63.22 -9.08
C ASN A 16 -30.95 -62.54 -9.25
N ASP A 17 -32.06 -63.15 -8.81
CA ASP A 17 -33.39 -62.51 -8.86
C ASP A 17 -33.42 -61.13 -8.20
N SER A 18 -32.65 -60.94 -7.13
CA SER A 18 -32.49 -59.65 -6.45
C SER A 18 -31.75 -58.58 -7.26
N ASP A 19 -31.04 -58.97 -8.33
CA ASP A 19 -30.37 -58.05 -9.26
C ASP A 19 -31.31 -57.50 -10.34
N LEU A 20 -32.38 -58.23 -10.63
CA LEU A 20 -33.38 -57.84 -11.62
C LEU A 20 -34.47 -56.92 -11.04
N VAL A 21 -34.44 -56.66 -9.74
CA VAL A 21 -35.41 -55.80 -9.04
C VAL A 21 -34.78 -54.44 -8.72
N ILE A 22 -35.41 -53.36 -9.20
CA ILE A 22 -35.16 -52.00 -8.72
C ILE A 22 -36.26 -51.70 -7.70
N GLU A 23 -35.90 -51.31 -6.48
CA GLU A 23 -36.88 -50.93 -5.46
C GLU A 23 -37.60 -49.61 -5.84
N ASP A 24 -38.85 -49.40 -5.37
CA ASP A 24 -39.61 -48.20 -5.73
C ASP A 24 -38.94 -46.91 -5.24
N ASP A 25 -38.38 -46.89 -4.02
CA ASP A 25 -37.67 -45.74 -3.47
C ASP A 25 -36.42 -45.38 -4.32
N THR A 26 -35.58 -46.37 -4.62
CA THR A 26 -34.40 -46.20 -5.47
C THR A 26 -34.76 -45.66 -6.86
N TYR A 27 -35.86 -46.12 -7.46
CA TYR A 27 -36.29 -45.63 -8.77
C TYR A 27 -36.84 -44.20 -8.71
N GLN A 28 -37.60 -43.84 -7.67
CA GLN A 28 -38.05 -42.44 -7.49
C GLN A 28 -36.85 -41.49 -7.31
N ARG A 29 -35.86 -41.91 -6.50
CA ARG A 29 -34.61 -41.17 -6.35
C ARG A 29 -33.84 -41.08 -7.67
N LEU A 30 -33.74 -42.17 -8.43
CA LEU A 30 -33.05 -42.19 -9.72
C LEU A 30 -33.66 -41.22 -10.74
N ILE A 31 -34.99 -41.14 -10.80
CA ILE A 31 -35.67 -40.19 -11.70
C ILE A 31 -35.36 -38.73 -11.32
N LYS A 32 -35.16 -38.44 -10.03
CA LYS A 32 -34.85 -37.10 -9.53
C LYS A 32 -33.36 -36.77 -9.63
N GLU A 33 -32.49 -37.71 -9.25
CA GLU A 33 -31.04 -37.53 -9.07
C GLU A 33 -30.23 -37.96 -10.29
N LYS A 34 -30.84 -38.64 -11.28
CA LYS A 34 -30.24 -39.24 -12.49
C LYS A 34 -29.25 -40.39 -12.25
N VAL A 35 -28.52 -40.35 -11.14
CA VAL A 35 -27.61 -41.41 -10.68
C VAL A 35 -27.92 -41.67 -9.20
N VAL A 36 -27.93 -42.94 -8.79
CA VAL A 36 -28.11 -43.34 -7.38
C VAL A 36 -27.20 -44.52 -7.09
N SER A 37 -26.47 -44.45 -5.98
CA SER A 37 -25.67 -45.55 -5.47
C SER A 37 -26.35 -46.21 -4.26
N SER A 38 -26.32 -47.54 -4.18
CA SER A 38 -26.86 -48.31 -3.05
C SER A 38 -25.95 -49.49 -2.72
N ILE A 39 -25.55 -49.61 -1.45
CA ILE A 39 -24.77 -50.73 -0.92
C ILE A 39 -25.74 -51.74 -0.32
N SER A 40 -25.65 -52.98 -0.78
CA SER A 40 -26.38 -54.10 -0.20
C SER A 40 -25.43 -55.05 0.53
N SER A 41 -25.87 -55.57 1.68
CA SER A 41 -25.12 -56.54 2.49
C SER A 41 -25.93 -57.82 2.70
N LYS A 42 -26.40 -58.41 1.59
CA LYS A 42 -27.02 -59.73 1.58
C LYS A 42 -25.97 -60.76 1.12
N ASN A 43 -25.65 -61.73 2.00
CA ASN A 43 -24.62 -62.80 1.87
C ASN A 43 -23.16 -62.36 2.11
N ASP A 44 -22.23 -63.34 2.14
CA ASP A 44 -20.80 -63.19 2.48
C ASP A 44 -20.02 -62.16 1.61
N PHE A 45 -20.60 -61.75 0.48
CA PHE A 45 -20.09 -60.67 -0.37
C PHE A 45 -20.98 -59.44 -0.26
N LYS A 46 -20.40 -58.28 0.07
CA LYS A 46 -21.12 -57.01 -0.02
C LYS A 46 -20.99 -56.44 -1.43
N SER A 47 -22.09 -55.93 -1.96
CA SER A 47 -22.15 -55.37 -3.31
C SER A 47 -22.61 -53.92 -3.30
N LEU A 48 -21.99 -53.09 -4.13
CA LEU A 48 -22.48 -51.75 -4.48
C LEU A 48 -23.16 -51.82 -5.84
N LYS A 49 -24.39 -51.32 -5.92
CA LYS A 49 -25.09 -51.08 -7.18
C LYS A 49 -25.14 -49.60 -7.46
N ILE A 50 -24.71 -49.20 -8.65
CA ILE A 50 -24.85 -47.84 -9.18
C ILE A 50 -25.92 -47.90 -10.26
N PHE A 51 -27.01 -47.16 -10.05
CA PHE A 51 -28.11 -47.01 -10.99
C PHE A 51 -27.96 -45.67 -11.71
N SER A 52 -28.13 -45.64 -13.02
CA SER A 52 -28.03 -44.42 -13.83
C SER A 52 -29.02 -44.40 -14.99
N LEU A 53 -29.49 -43.21 -15.35
CA LEU A 53 -30.31 -43.00 -16.56
C LEU A 53 -29.48 -42.98 -17.85
N GLU A 54 -28.18 -42.74 -17.73
CA GLU A 54 -27.21 -42.73 -18.83
C GLU A 54 -26.09 -43.75 -18.59
N GLN A 55 -25.41 -44.17 -19.64
CA GLN A 55 -24.30 -45.11 -19.52
C GLN A 55 -23.09 -44.44 -18.85
N ILE A 56 -22.69 -44.91 -17.68
CA ILE A 56 -21.45 -44.49 -17.01
C ILE A 56 -20.36 -45.51 -17.33
N TYR A 57 -19.18 -45.02 -17.74
CA TYR A 57 -18.06 -45.88 -18.07
C TYR A 57 -17.30 -46.32 -16.82
N LEU A 58 -16.77 -47.54 -16.85
CA LEU A 58 -15.96 -48.12 -15.77
C LEU A 58 -14.74 -47.26 -15.43
N SER A 59 -14.16 -46.59 -16.43
CA SER A 59 -13.04 -45.64 -16.26
C SER A 59 -13.36 -44.46 -15.35
N ALA A 60 -14.64 -44.12 -15.16
CA ALA A 60 -15.08 -43.08 -14.22
C ALA A 60 -15.32 -43.64 -12.81
N ILE A 61 -15.75 -44.91 -12.70
CA ILE A 61 -16.18 -45.51 -11.42
C ILE A 61 -15.00 -46.16 -10.68
N SER A 62 -14.15 -46.94 -11.36
CA SER A 62 -13.09 -47.71 -10.69
C SER A 62 -12.10 -46.83 -9.91
N PRO A 63 -11.59 -45.70 -10.45
CA PRO A 63 -10.68 -44.82 -9.68
C PRO A 63 -11.35 -44.26 -8.42
N LEU A 64 -12.63 -43.90 -8.51
CA LEU A 64 -13.43 -43.38 -7.40
C LEU A 64 -13.57 -44.43 -6.26
N LEU A 65 -13.87 -45.68 -6.60
CA LEU A 65 -13.98 -46.77 -5.62
C LEU A 65 -12.63 -47.11 -4.98
N HIS A 66 -11.56 -47.12 -5.78
CA HIS A 66 -10.18 -47.31 -5.29
C HIS A 66 -9.75 -46.19 -4.32
N ASP A 67 -10.12 -44.94 -4.60
CA ASP A 67 -9.82 -43.79 -3.73
C ASP A 67 -10.56 -43.84 -2.39
N ILE A 68 -11.77 -44.39 -2.36
CA ILE A 68 -12.51 -44.72 -1.12
C ILE A 68 -11.80 -45.84 -0.34
N GLY A 69 -11.01 -46.67 -1.02
CA GLY A 69 -10.28 -47.78 -0.43
C GLY A 69 -10.96 -49.13 -0.61
N PHE A 70 -11.84 -49.27 -1.61
CA PHE A 70 -12.43 -50.56 -1.95
C PHE A 70 -11.49 -51.40 -2.82
N GLU A 71 -11.40 -52.69 -2.48
CA GLU A 71 -10.80 -53.71 -3.33
C GLU A 71 -11.92 -54.39 -4.14
N ILE A 72 -11.94 -54.15 -5.45
CA ILE A 72 -12.94 -54.69 -6.36
C ILE A 72 -12.56 -56.14 -6.71
N ILE A 73 -13.45 -57.09 -6.43
CA ILE A 73 -13.28 -58.50 -6.81
C ILE A 73 -13.69 -58.69 -8.27
N ASP A 74 -14.92 -58.29 -8.58
CA ASP A 74 -15.51 -58.36 -9.92
C ASP A 74 -16.56 -57.26 -10.12
N GLU A 75 -16.98 -57.10 -11.37
CA GLU A 75 -17.93 -56.08 -11.83
C GLU A 75 -18.93 -56.69 -12.80
N LEU A 76 -20.17 -56.21 -12.70
CA LEU A 76 -21.30 -56.63 -13.52
C LEU A 76 -22.15 -55.44 -13.97
N SER A 77 -22.08 -55.13 -15.27
CA SER A 77 -22.89 -54.08 -15.91
C SER A 77 -24.02 -54.67 -16.74
N TYR A 78 -25.25 -54.21 -16.51
CA TYR A 78 -26.45 -54.64 -17.23
C TYR A 78 -27.49 -53.50 -17.33
N LYS A 79 -28.56 -53.72 -18.10
CA LYS A 79 -29.62 -52.72 -18.32
C LYS A 79 -30.98 -53.32 -18.01
N LEU A 80 -31.83 -52.57 -17.32
CA LEU A 80 -33.21 -52.95 -17.04
C LEU A 80 -34.17 -51.89 -17.57
N LYS A 81 -35.35 -52.32 -18.03
CA LYS A 81 -36.43 -51.41 -18.42
C LYS A 81 -37.50 -51.40 -17.32
N ARG A 82 -37.78 -50.23 -16.74
CA ARG A 82 -38.80 -50.07 -15.70
C ARG A 82 -39.68 -48.86 -16.02
N LYS A 83 -41.02 -49.07 -16.05
CA LYS A 83 -42.02 -48.03 -16.38
C LYS A 83 -41.66 -47.16 -17.60
N ASN A 84 -41.13 -47.82 -18.64
CA ASN A 84 -40.66 -47.23 -19.90
C ASN A 84 -39.35 -46.41 -19.84
N THR A 85 -38.66 -46.38 -18.70
CA THR A 85 -37.31 -45.83 -18.56
C THR A 85 -36.27 -46.95 -18.67
N LEU A 86 -35.21 -46.71 -19.46
CA LEU A 86 -34.03 -47.59 -19.48
C LEU A 86 -33.09 -47.18 -18.34
N VAL A 87 -32.71 -48.14 -17.50
CA VAL A 87 -31.80 -47.94 -16.37
C VAL A 87 -30.55 -48.76 -16.58
N TYR A 88 -29.40 -48.12 -16.50
CA TYR A 88 -28.08 -48.74 -16.52
C TYR A 88 -27.67 -49.06 -15.08
N ILE A 89 -27.20 -50.29 -14.84
CA ILE A 89 -26.83 -50.77 -13.51
C ILE A 89 -25.42 -51.34 -13.58
N ALA A 90 -24.54 -50.83 -12.73
CA ALA A 90 -23.21 -51.41 -12.49
C ALA A 90 -23.14 -51.94 -11.07
N ARG A 91 -22.93 -53.25 -10.91
CA ARG A 91 -22.76 -53.93 -9.63
C ARG A 91 -21.29 -54.25 -9.42
N PHE A 92 -20.74 -53.84 -8.29
CA PHE A 92 -19.38 -54.13 -7.86
C PHE A 92 -19.42 -55.01 -6.62
N ASN A 93 -18.73 -56.15 -6.65
CA ASN A 93 -18.52 -56.97 -5.48
C ASN A 93 -17.14 -56.66 -4.89
N PHE A 94 -17.08 -56.47 -3.57
CA PHE A 94 -15.85 -56.05 -2.91
C PHE A 94 -15.35 -57.06 -1.90
N ASN A 95 -14.02 -57.09 -1.73
CA ASN A 95 -13.38 -57.68 -0.58
C ASN A 95 -13.40 -56.66 0.57
N LEU A 96 -14.11 -56.95 1.65
CA LEU A 96 -14.26 -56.05 2.79
C LEU A 96 -13.88 -56.76 4.09
N GLU A 97 -12.65 -56.54 4.54
CA GLU A 97 -12.14 -57.14 5.78
C GLU A 97 -12.94 -56.69 7.03
N ASN A 98 -13.55 -55.49 7.02
CA ASN A 98 -14.27 -54.95 8.18
C ASN A 98 -15.71 -54.50 7.85
N SER A 99 -16.64 -55.44 7.98
CA SER A 99 -18.05 -55.25 7.63
C SER A 99 -18.79 -54.22 8.49
N ASN A 100 -18.32 -53.91 9.71
CA ASN A 100 -18.98 -52.95 10.62
C ASN A 100 -18.73 -51.49 10.23
N ILE A 101 -17.53 -51.18 9.73
CA ILE A 101 -17.16 -49.83 9.28
C ILE A 101 -18.10 -49.39 8.14
N VAL A 102 -18.29 -50.25 7.15
CA VAL A 102 -19.15 -49.97 5.98
C VAL A 102 -20.60 -49.73 6.39
N LYS A 103 -21.13 -50.49 7.37
CA LYS A 103 -22.51 -50.28 7.85
C LYS A 103 -22.67 -48.89 8.48
N LYS A 104 -21.66 -48.42 9.21
CA LYS A 104 -21.67 -47.09 9.85
C LYS A 104 -21.55 -45.96 8.82
N SER A 105 -20.76 -46.17 7.76
CA SER A 105 -20.48 -45.15 6.73
C SER A 105 -21.29 -45.25 5.45
N GLN A 106 -22.16 -46.27 5.32
CA GLN A 106 -22.92 -46.61 4.12
C GLN A 106 -23.53 -45.38 3.42
N LYS A 107 -24.33 -44.59 4.16
CA LYS A 107 -25.01 -43.43 3.59
C LYS A 107 -24.04 -42.37 3.04
N ASN A 108 -22.92 -42.13 3.73
CA ASN A 108 -21.92 -41.16 3.27
C ASN A 108 -21.12 -41.69 2.07
N ILE A 109 -20.85 -43.00 2.01
CA ILE A 109 -20.23 -43.64 0.85
C ILE A 109 -21.15 -43.55 -0.37
N GLU A 110 -22.42 -43.93 -0.24
CA GLU A 110 -23.40 -43.84 -1.32
C GLU A 110 -23.55 -42.39 -1.81
N ASN A 111 -23.61 -41.43 -0.89
CA ASN A 111 -23.69 -40.01 -1.22
C ASN A 111 -22.44 -39.52 -1.96
N ILE A 112 -21.23 -39.88 -1.52
CA ILE A 112 -20.01 -39.39 -2.18
C ILE A 112 -19.87 -39.94 -3.59
N ILE A 113 -20.18 -41.23 -3.78
CA ILE A 113 -20.15 -41.87 -5.09
C ILE A 113 -21.16 -41.22 -6.02
N THR A 114 -22.41 -41.07 -5.56
CA THR A 114 -23.49 -40.48 -6.35
C THR A 114 -23.15 -39.04 -6.78
N ASN A 115 -22.70 -38.20 -5.85
CA ASN A 115 -22.39 -36.81 -6.17
C ASN A 115 -21.15 -36.68 -7.07
N SER A 116 -20.10 -37.48 -6.87
CA SER A 116 -18.91 -37.46 -7.74
C SER A 116 -19.20 -37.90 -9.18
N LEU A 117 -20.21 -38.74 -9.39
CA LEU A 117 -20.64 -39.15 -10.72
C LEU A 117 -21.60 -38.14 -11.38
N LEU A 118 -22.22 -37.25 -10.59
CA LEU A 118 -23.14 -36.21 -11.10
C LEU A 118 -22.45 -34.87 -11.35
N ASP A 119 -21.42 -34.55 -10.58
CA ASP A 119 -20.72 -33.28 -10.62
C ASP A 119 -19.21 -33.50 -10.82
N GLU A 120 -18.77 -33.26 -12.06
CA GLU A 120 -17.36 -33.39 -12.44
C GLU A 120 -16.42 -32.43 -11.68
N SER A 121 -16.95 -31.38 -11.04
CA SER A 121 -16.15 -30.50 -10.17
C SER A 121 -15.69 -31.20 -8.89
N ILE A 122 -16.35 -32.31 -8.51
CA ILE A 122 -15.98 -33.12 -7.35
C ILE A 122 -14.93 -34.16 -7.78
N VAL A 123 -13.68 -33.69 -7.91
CA VAL A 123 -12.53 -34.52 -8.31
C VAL A 123 -12.26 -35.63 -7.30
N ASN A 124 -12.32 -36.89 -7.70
CA ASN A 124 -11.97 -38.02 -6.83
C ASN A 124 -10.48 -37.97 -6.43
N SER A 125 -10.20 -38.30 -5.17
CA SER A 125 -8.84 -38.42 -4.66
C SER A 125 -8.84 -39.25 -3.37
N LYS A 126 -7.64 -39.59 -2.88
CA LYS A 126 -7.47 -40.39 -1.66
C LYS A 126 -8.15 -39.80 -0.41
N VAL A 127 -8.55 -38.52 -0.40
CA VAL A 127 -9.36 -37.93 0.69
C VAL A 127 -10.64 -38.74 0.92
N PHE A 128 -11.22 -39.35 -0.12
CA PHE A 128 -12.44 -40.15 0.00
C PHE A 128 -12.28 -41.40 0.87
N SER A 129 -11.05 -41.87 1.10
CA SER A 129 -10.78 -42.94 2.06
C SER A 129 -11.23 -42.57 3.49
N LEU A 130 -11.33 -41.29 3.84
CA LEU A 130 -11.84 -40.83 5.14
C LEU A 130 -13.36 -41.06 5.30
N VAL A 131 -14.10 -41.17 4.20
CA VAL A 131 -15.52 -41.57 4.24
C VAL A 131 -15.62 -43.00 4.74
N TYR A 132 -14.80 -43.89 4.18
CA TYR A 132 -14.74 -45.28 4.61
C TYR A 132 -14.21 -45.39 6.04
N LYS A 133 -13.01 -44.85 6.32
CA LYS A 133 -12.30 -45.02 7.60
C LYS A 133 -12.98 -44.32 8.79
N GLU A 134 -13.44 -43.08 8.62
CA GLU A 134 -13.88 -42.21 9.72
C GLU A 134 -15.33 -41.74 9.61
N ASN A 135 -16.09 -42.24 8.62
CA ASN A 135 -17.47 -41.83 8.35
C ASN A 135 -17.65 -40.33 8.09
N PHE A 136 -16.74 -39.74 7.30
CA PHE A 136 -16.85 -38.33 6.93
C PHE A 136 -18.00 -38.09 5.95
N SER A 137 -18.77 -37.04 6.20
CA SER A 137 -19.75 -36.53 5.23
C SER A 137 -19.05 -35.74 4.11
N MET A 138 -19.76 -35.49 3.01
CA MET A 138 -19.25 -34.65 1.92
C MET A 138 -18.75 -33.29 2.41
N GLN A 139 -19.46 -32.67 3.36
CA GLN A 139 -19.07 -31.37 3.93
C GLN A 139 -17.75 -31.44 4.72
N LYS A 140 -17.49 -32.54 5.44
CA LYS A 140 -16.20 -32.78 6.10
C LYS A 140 -15.08 -33.05 5.09
N ILE A 141 -15.39 -33.73 3.99
CA ILE A 141 -14.43 -33.96 2.89
C ILE A 141 -14.05 -32.63 2.21
N LYS A 142 -15.03 -31.76 1.92
CA LYS A 142 -14.77 -30.41 1.41
C LYS A 142 -13.90 -29.59 2.36
N LEU A 143 -14.16 -29.66 3.68
CA LEU A 143 -13.34 -28.99 4.70
C LEU A 143 -11.88 -29.49 4.68
N ILE A 144 -11.66 -30.81 4.63
CA ILE A 144 -10.30 -31.35 4.52
C ILE A 144 -9.61 -30.89 3.23
N ARG A 145 -10.32 -30.86 2.10
CA ARG A 145 -9.75 -30.35 0.85
C ARG A 145 -9.35 -28.88 0.96
N ALA A 146 -10.20 -28.05 1.56
CA ALA A 146 -9.88 -26.64 1.81
C ALA A 146 -8.62 -26.50 2.69
N ILE A 147 -8.46 -27.34 3.72
CA ILE A 147 -7.26 -27.36 4.58
C ILE A 147 -6.02 -27.77 3.76
N ILE A 148 -6.10 -28.85 2.98
CA ILE A 148 -4.98 -29.35 2.17
C ILE A 148 -4.54 -28.29 1.15
N GLU A 149 -5.48 -27.68 0.43
CA GLU A 149 -5.19 -26.66 -0.59
C GLU A 149 -4.62 -25.38 0.01
N TYR A 150 -5.10 -24.96 1.18
CA TYR A 150 -4.48 -23.82 1.87
C TYR A 150 -3.04 -24.16 2.29
N LEU A 151 -2.82 -25.32 2.92
CA LEU A 151 -1.50 -25.72 3.40
C LEU A 151 -0.50 -25.89 2.24
N SER A 152 -0.91 -26.41 1.09
CA SER A 152 -0.04 -26.56 -0.09
C SER A 152 0.46 -25.20 -0.60
N GLN A 153 -0.39 -24.17 -0.56
CA GLN A 153 -0.05 -22.80 -0.97
C GLN A 153 0.73 -22.03 0.09
N ALA A 154 0.43 -22.24 1.38
CA ALA A 154 1.14 -21.58 2.47
C ALA A 154 2.56 -22.16 2.66
N LEU A 155 2.72 -23.48 2.49
CA LEU A 155 3.94 -24.22 2.79
C LEU A 155 4.70 -24.58 1.51
N SER A 156 5.41 -23.61 0.93
CA SER A 156 6.15 -23.75 -0.35
C SER A 156 7.13 -24.94 -0.46
N ASN A 157 7.51 -25.55 0.66
CA ASN A 157 8.43 -26.70 0.70
C ASN A 157 7.71 -28.06 0.83
N ILE A 158 6.38 -28.09 0.91
CA ILE A 158 5.59 -29.31 1.12
C ILE A 158 4.54 -29.39 0.02
N THR A 159 4.52 -30.52 -0.70
CA THR A 159 3.61 -30.70 -1.84
C THR A 159 2.19 -31.04 -1.39
N TYR A 160 1.21 -30.70 -2.21
CA TYR A 160 -0.19 -31.13 -2.04
C TYR A 160 -0.30 -32.64 -1.77
N GLN A 161 0.42 -33.45 -2.56
CA GLN A 161 0.38 -34.91 -2.45
C GLN A 161 0.93 -35.41 -1.10
N SER A 162 1.98 -34.78 -0.58
CA SER A 162 2.51 -35.12 0.75
C SER A 162 1.46 -34.88 1.84
N ILE A 163 0.82 -33.71 1.83
CA ILE A 163 -0.21 -33.35 2.83
C ILE A 163 -1.41 -34.30 2.72
N LEU A 164 -1.86 -34.56 1.49
CA LEU A 164 -2.94 -35.51 1.21
C LEU A 164 -2.65 -36.90 1.77
N LEU A 165 -1.47 -37.44 1.49
CA LEU A 165 -1.08 -38.77 1.95
C LEU A 165 -0.97 -38.84 3.48
N THR A 166 -0.33 -37.85 4.11
CA THR A 166 -0.20 -37.80 5.57
C THR A 166 -1.58 -37.78 6.24
N LEU A 167 -2.48 -36.88 5.84
CA LEU A 167 -3.81 -36.77 6.46
C LEU A 167 -4.70 -38.00 6.21
N THR A 168 -4.54 -38.70 5.08
CA THR A 168 -5.33 -39.90 4.77
C THR A 168 -4.75 -41.19 5.38
N SER A 169 -3.44 -41.22 5.63
CA SER A 169 -2.76 -42.32 6.32
C SER A 169 -3.02 -42.27 7.83
N HIS A 170 -2.99 -41.07 8.41
CA HIS A 170 -3.29 -40.82 9.83
C HIS A 170 -4.75 -40.40 10.04
N SER A 171 -5.69 -41.23 9.59
CA SER A 171 -7.12 -40.88 9.54
C SER A 171 -7.72 -40.51 10.90
N HIS A 172 -7.26 -41.16 11.97
CA HIS A 172 -7.72 -40.89 13.33
C HIS A 172 -7.37 -39.45 13.77
N ILE A 173 -6.12 -39.02 13.57
CA ILE A 173 -5.68 -37.65 13.88
C ILE A 173 -6.44 -36.65 13.01
N THR A 174 -6.66 -36.96 11.74
CA THR A 174 -7.46 -36.13 10.82
C THR A 174 -8.91 -35.96 11.31
N LYS A 175 -9.50 -37.00 11.92
CA LYS A 175 -10.79 -36.89 12.59
C LYS A 175 -10.72 -35.96 13.80
N LEU A 176 -9.70 -36.08 14.65
CA LEU A 176 -9.51 -35.17 15.78
C LEU A 176 -9.34 -33.70 15.33
N PHE A 177 -8.66 -33.45 14.22
CA PHE A 177 -8.57 -32.10 13.61
C PHE A 177 -9.93 -31.53 13.21
N ILE A 178 -10.78 -32.36 12.59
CA ILE A 178 -12.13 -31.94 12.19
C ILE A 178 -13.01 -31.72 13.41
N ASP A 179 -12.89 -32.57 14.42
CA ASP A 179 -13.62 -32.41 15.67
C ASP A 179 -13.15 -31.14 16.41
N TYR A 180 -11.84 -30.83 16.40
CA TYR A 180 -11.29 -29.57 16.92
C TYR A 180 -11.91 -28.36 16.20
N PHE A 181 -11.94 -28.38 14.86
CA PHE A 181 -12.51 -27.31 14.05
C PHE A 181 -14.00 -27.09 14.37
N ILE A 182 -14.78 -28.17 14.44
CA ILE A 182 -16.22 -28.10 14.73
C ILE A 182 -16.45 -27.56 16.14
N ILE A 183 -15.75 -28.07 17.16
CA ILE A 183 -15.87 -27.58 18.54
C ILE A 183 -15.57 -26.08 18.63
N LYS A 184 -14.55 -25.61 17.89
CA LYS A 184 -14.15 -24.20 17.87
C LYS A 184 -15.25 -23.32 17.27
N PHE A 185 -15.76 -23.69 16.10
CA PHE A 185 -16.59 -22.79 15.30
C PHE A 185 -18.11 -23.05 15.35
N ASP A 186 -18.58 -24.15 15.97
CA ASP A 186 -20.02 -24.38 16.12
C ASP A 186 -20.63 -23.35 17.08
N PRO A 187 -21.55 -22.47 16.63
CA PRO A 187 -22.19 -21.47 17.51
C PRO A 187 -23.05 -22.11 18.61
N LYS A 188 -23.47 -23.38 18.45
CA LYS A 188 -24.32 -24.10 19.42
C LYS A 188 -23.51 -24.76 20.55
N GLU A 189 -22.19 -24.83 20.43
CA GLU A 189 -21.34 -25.48 21.43
C GLU A 189 -21.15 -24.59 22.67
N LYS A 190 -21.60 -25.07 23.84
CA LYS A 190 -21.61 -24.31 25.10
C LYS A 190 -20.34 -24.49 25.95
N SER A 191 -19.58 -25.57 25.75
CA SER A 191 -18.40 -25.91 26.57
C SER A 191 -17.11 -25.92 25.76
N LYS A 192 -16.92 -24.90 24.93
CA LYS A 192 -15.81 -24.82 23.96
C LYS A 192 -14.44 -24.91 24.61
N GLU A 193 -14.17 -24.09 25.64
CA GLU A 193 -12.82 -23.97 26.18
C GLU A 193 -12.31 -25.29 26.79
N SER A 194 -13.15 -25.99 27.57
CA SER A 194 -12.77 -27.28 28.17
C SER A 194 -12.62 -28.38 27.12
N LYS A 195 -13.52 -28.44 26.13
CA LYS A 195 -13.45 -29.40 25.03
C LYS A 195 -12.22 -29.16 24.14
N LEU A 196 -11.91 -27.91 23.80
CA LEU A 196 -10.73 -27.53 23.03
C LEU A 196 -9.43 -27.90 23.75
N LYS A 197 -9.33 -27.67 25.07
CA LYS A 197 -8.17 -28.09 25.86
C LYS A 197 -7.99 -29.61 25.81
N LYS A 198 -9.08 -30.38 26.01
CA LYS A 198 -9.05 -31.84 26.00
C LYS A 198 -8.61 -32.40 24.64
N ILE A 199 -9.26 -31.98 23.56
CA ILE A 199 -8.97 -32.51 22.23
C ILE A 199 -7.58 -32.07 21.74
N ASN A 200 -7.10 -30.88 22.14
CA ASN A 200 -5.74 -30.46 21.82
C ASN A 200 -4.68 -31.36 22.48
N LEU A 201 -4.88 -31.74 23.75
CA LEU A 201 -4.00 -32.70 24.44
C LEU A 201 -4.02 -34.07 23.76
N GLU A 202 -5.19 -34.55 23.38
CA GLU A 202 -5.37 -35.84 22.68
C GLU A 202 -4.63 -35.83 21.33
N ILE A 203 -4.77 -34.76 20.54
CA ILE A 203 -4.03 -34.57 19.29
C ILE A 203 -2.51 -34.56 19.55
N ASP A 204 -2.04 -33.82 20.55
CA ASP A 204 -0.62 -33.72 20.88
C ASP A 204 -0.03 -35.07 21.31
N GLU A 205 -0.81 -35.91 22.01
CA GLU A 205 -0.42 -37.27 22.40
C GLU A 205 -0.33 -38.21 21.20
N GLU A 206 -1.32 -38.18 20.29
CA GLU A 206 -1.31 -38.99 19.07
C GLU A 206 -0.16 -38.60 18.11
N ILE A 207 0.11 -37.30 17.96
CA ILE A 207 1.22 -36.83 17.11
C ILE A 207 2.58 -37.30 17.65
N LYS A 208 2.78 -37.40 18.97
CA LYS A 208 4.05 -37.89 19.55
C LYS A 208 4.39 -39.33 19.16
N LEU A 209 3.39 -40.13 18.78
CA LEU A 209 3.57 -41.52 18.39
C LEU A 209 4.01 -41.68 16.93
N ILE A 210 4.05 -40.60 16.15
CA ILE A 210 4.36 -40.64 14.72
C ILE A 210 5.88 -40.77 14.49
N PRO A 211 6.34 -41.90 13.89
CA PRO A 211 7.78 -42.13 13.71
C PRO A 211 8.36 -41.34 12.52
N GLN A 212 7.54 -41.02 11.51
CA GLN A 212 7.99 -40.35 10.30
C GLN A 212 8.02 -38.83 10.49
N ILE A 213 9.22 -38.25 10.40
CA ILE A 213 9.48 -36.82 10.66
C ILE A 213 8.63 -35.89 9.78
N MET A 214 8.45 -36.23 8.49
CA MET A 214 7.65 -35.41 7.58
C MET A 214 6.17 -35.41 7.97
N ASP A 215 5.63 -36.56 8.37
CA ASP A 215 4.24 -36.69 8.80
C ASP A 215 4.01 -35.94 10.10
N ASP A 216 4.88 -36.12 11.10
CA ASP A 216 4.86 -35.36 12.36
C ASP A 216 4.83 -33.85 12.09
N LYS A 217 5.70 -33.38 11.20
CA LYS A 217 5.76 -31.97 10.81
C LYS A 217 4.47 -31.49 10.17
N ILE A 218 3.91 -32.22 9.21
CA ILE A 218 2.66 -31.86 8.52
C ILE A 218 1.50 -31.81 9.52
N LEU A 219 1.40 -32.79 10.42
CA LEU A 219 0.34 -32.85 11.44
C LEU A 219 0.45 -31.68 12.42
N LYS A 220 1.66 -31.36 12.92
CA LYS A 220 1.89 -30.19 13.79
C LYS A 220 1.55 -28.86 13.10
N LEU A 221 1.93 -28.70 11.84
CA LEU A 221 1.59 -27.51 11.05
C LEU A 221 0.09 -27.41 10.79
N THR A 222 -0.59 -28.53 10.60
CA THR A 222 -2.06 -28.59 10.47
C THR A 222 -2.74 -28.17 11.76
N LEU A 223 -2.29 -28.66 12.92
CA LEU A 223 -2.80 -28.23 14.22
C LEU A 223 -2.59 -26.72 14.45
N SER A 224 -1.37 -26.24 14.19
CA SER A 224 -1.03 -24.82 14.30
C SER A 224 -1.93 -23.95 13.42
N PHE A 225 -2.21 -24.38 12.20
CA PHE A 225 -3.16 -23.70 11.31
C PHE A 225 -4.57 -23.61 11.92
N LEU A 226 -5.12 -24.74 12.40
CA LEU A 226 -6.45 -24.77 13.04
C LEU A 226 -6.53 -23.86 14.28
N GLN A 227 -5.45 -23.80 15.06
CA GLN A 227 -5.34 -22.91 16.22
C GLN A 227 -5.34 -21.43 15.81
N CYS A 228 -4.77 -21.09 14.66
CA CYS A 228 -4.71 -19.72 14.12
C CYS A 228 -5.96 -19.28 13.34
N LEU A 229 -6.94 -20.18 13.10
CA LEU A 229 -8.22 -19.79 12.52
C LEU A 229 -8.99 -18.85 13.45
N LEU A 230 -9.51 -17.75 12.90
CA LEU A 230 -10.24 -16.69 13.60
C LEU A 230 -11.76 -16.75 13.34
N ARG A 231 -12.17 -17.03 12.09
CA ARG A 231 -13.56 -17.11 11.64
C ARG A 231 -13.71 -18.09 10.49
N THR A 232 -14.92 -18.58 10.25
CA THR A 232 -15.26 -19.40 9.08
C THR A 232 -16.74 -19.30 8.72
N ASN A 233 -17.06 -19.36 7.43
CA ASN A 233 -18.45 -19.43 6.95
C ASN A 233 -18.98 -20.89 6.84
N TYR A 234 -18.22 -21.88 7.30
CA TYR A 234 -18.56 -23.31 7.18
C TYR A 234 -19.99 -23.66 7.61
N PHE A 235 -20.52 -23.00 8.64
CA PHE A 235 -21.85 -23.24 9.20
C PHE A 235 -22.99 -22.57 8.43
N PHE A 236 -22.69 -21.81 7.37
CA PHE A 236 -23.69 -21.25 6.48
C PHE A 236 -24.23 -22.32 5.51
N ASN A 237 -23.47 -23.41 5.30
CA ASN A 237 -23.76 -24.47 4.34
C ASN A 237 -23.87 -23.98 2.88
N GLU A 238 -23.06 -22.98 2.53
CA GLU A 238 -22.97 -22.41 1.18
C GLU A 238 -22.05 -23.24 0.26
N GLU A 239 -21.96 -22.85 -1.02
CA GLU A 239 -21.07 -23.48 -2.00
C GLU A 239 -19.57 -23.34 -1.63
N THR A 240 -19.20 -22.29 -0.88
CA THR A 240 -17.82 -21.96 -0.52
C THR A 240 -17.51 -22.29 0.94
N ILE A 241 -16.25 -22.63 1.23
CA ILE A 241 -15.70 -22.67 2.58
C ILE A 241 -14.63 -21.60 2.68
N ALA A 242 -14.77 -20.68 3.62
CA ALA A 242 -13.87 -19.58 3.84
C ALA A 242 -13.28 -19.62 5.25
N PHE A 243 -12.01 -19.22 5.37
CA PHE A 243 -11.28 -19.10 6.62
C PHE A 243 -10.73 -17.70 6.75
N LYS A 244 -10.87 -17.11 7.94
CA LYS A 244 -10.08 -15.96 8.36
C LYS A 244 -8.97 -16.46 9.27
N ILE A 245 -7.73 -16.06 9.01
CA ILE A 245 -6.54 -16.63 9.61
C ILE A 245 -5.72 -15.51 10.26
N ASP A 246 -5.27 -15.74 11.50
CA ASP A 246 -4.22 -14.95 12.14
C ASP A 246 -2.87 -15.36 11.54
N THR A 247 -2.54 -14.77 10.39
CA THR A 247 -1.31 -15.10 9.66
C THR A 247 -0.09 -14.51 10.35
N LYS A 248 -0.23 -13.49 11.21
CA LYS A 248 0.88 -13.02 12.05
C LYS A 248 1.36 -14.14 12.97
N ARG A 249 0.43 -14.81 13.66
CA ARG A 249 0.75 -15.95 14.53
C ARG A 249 1.16 -17.20 13.76
N TYR A 250 0.45 -17.54 12.68
CA TYR A 250 0.80 -18.71 11.87
C TYR A 250 2.14 -18.55 11.15
N GLY A 251 2.49 -17.30 10.84
CA GLY A 251 3.64 -16.87 10.04
C GLY A 251 5.00 -17.24 10.59
N GLU A 252 5.14 -17.57 11.87
CA GLU A 252 6.36 -18.13 12.46
C GLU A 252 6.83 -19.42 11.74
N ASN A 253 5.89 -20.12 11.09
CA ASN A 253 6.14 -21.34 10.33
C ASN A 253 6.35 -21.09 8.83
N LEU A 254 6.23 -19.84 8.36
CA LEU A 254 6.21 -19.46 6.95
C LEU A 254 7.48 -18.67 6.56
N LYS A 255 7.79 -18.64 5.26
CA LYS A 255 8.94 -17.90 4.72
C LYS A 255 8.57 -16.48 4.27
N GLY A 256 9.41 -15.52 4.66
CA GLY A 256 9.30 -14.11 4.25
C GLY A 256 8.30 -13.31 5.07
N LEU A 257 8.09 -12.05 4.69
CA LEU A 257 7.09 -11.17 5.31
C LEU A 257 5.69 -11.75 5.13
N GLN A 258 4.95 -11.87 6.24
CA GLN A 258 3.57 -12.36 6.24
C GLN A 258 2.58 -11.21 6.45
N PRO A 259 1.36 -11.31 5.89
CA PRO A 259 0.28 -10.42 6.29
C PRO A 259 -0.10 -10.63 7.76
N ASN A 260 -0.79 -9.66 8.35
CA ASN A 260 -1.37 -9.82 9.68
C ASN A 260 -2.61 -10.72 9.64
N LEU A 261 -3.45 -10.56 8.61
CA LEU A 261 -4.67 -11.33 8.41
C LEU A 261 -4.73 -11.89 6.98
N GLU A 262 -5.25 -13.10 6.85
CA GLU A 262 -5.52 -13.74 5.55
C GLU A 262 -6.93 -14.30 5.53
N ASN A 263 -7.70 -13.91 4.53
CA ASN A 263 -8.91 -14.62 4.17
C ASN A 263 -8.54 -15.64 3.10
N TYR A 264 -8.95 -16.90 3.26
CA TYR A 264 -8.83 -17.94 2.26
C TYR A 264 -10.22 -18.45 1.89
N VAL A 265 -10.48 -18.70 0.62
CA VAL A 265 -11.76 -19.15 0.06
C VAL A 265 -11.52 -20.37 -0.81
N TYR A 266 -12.23 -21.44 -0.48
CA TYR A 266 -12.23 -22.70 -1.21
C TYR A 266 -13.59 -22.95 -1.87
N HIS A 267 -13.54 -23.33 -3.15
CA HIS A 267 -14.64 -23.87 -3.94
C HIS A 267 -14.07 -24.94 -4.88
N ASN A 268 -14.89 -25.86 -5.37
CA ASN A 268 -14.41 -26.92 -6.28
C ASN A 268 -13.80 -26.35 -7.58
N ASP A 269 -14.42 -25.30 -8.12
CA ASP A 269 -14.04 -24.64 -9.38
C ASP A 269 -13.13 -23.40 -9.20
N PHE A 270 -12.84 -22.94 -7.98
CA PHE A 270 -11.88 -21.86 -7.77
C PHE A 270 -11.27 -21.82 -6.35
N TYR A 271 -10.08 -21.22 -6.24
CA TYR A 271 -9.42 -20.91 -4.96
C TYR A 271 -9.08 -19.43 -4.90
N GLY A 272 -9.26 -18.80 -3.74
CA GLY A 272 -8.96 -17.39 -3.57
C GLY A 272 -8.41 -17.05 -2.21
N LEU A 273 -7.68 -15.94 -2.13
CA LEU A 273 -7.19 -15.40 -0.88
C LEU A 273 -7.17 -13.89 -0.88
N HIS A 274 -7.18 -13.28 0.30
CA HIS A 274 -7.04 -11.85 0.50
C HIS A 274 -6.15 -11.56 1.71
N LEU A 275 -4.96 -11.02 1.44
CA LEU A 275 -3.90 -10.75 2.42
C LEU A 275 -3.98 -9.31 2.89
N ARG A 276 -3.96 -9.06 4.21
CA ARG A 276 -4.12 -7.73 4.81
C ARG A 276 -3.02 -7.43 5.82
N MET A 277 -2.40 -6.25 5.70
CA MET A 277 -1.44 -5.74 6.69
C MET A 277 -2.13 -5.15 7.92
N SER A 278 -3.41 -4.79 7.84
CA SER A 278 -4.19 -4.33 8.99
C SER A 278 -5.68 -4.50 8.76
N LYS A 279 -6.49 -4.05 9.72
CA LYS A 279 -7.96 -4.06 9.61
C LYS A 279 -8.47 -3.03 8.61
N VAL A 280 -7.89 -1.83 8.62
CA VAL A 280 -8.19 -0.80 7.63
C VAL A 280 -7.21 -0.96 6.47
N SER A 281 -7.53 -1.85 5.55
CA SER A 281 -6.64 -2.22 4.43
C SER A 281 -7.34 -2.14 3.09
N ARG A 282 -6.60 -1.85 2.03
CA ARG A 282 -7.14 -1.75 0.67
C ARG A 282 -6.16 -2.29 -0.36
N GLY A 283 -6.71 -3.00 -1.33
CA GLY A 283 -5.94 -3.78 -2.29
C GLY A 283 -6.74 -4.19 -3.52
N GLY A 284 -6.06 -4.27 -4.65
CA GLY A 284 -6.61 -4.82 -5.89
C GLY A 284 -6.87 -6.33 -5.79
N LEU A 285 -7.91 -6.81 -6.47
CA LEU A 285 -8.21 -8.23 -6.64
C LEU A 285 -7.71 -8.73 -8.00
N ARG A 286 -6.77 -9.68 -8.01
CA ARG A 286 -6.21 -10.23 -9.25
C ARG A 286 -6.82 -11.58 -9.62
N TRP A 287 -7.19 -11.76 -10.87
CA TRP A 287 -7.32 -13.10 -11.44
C TRP A 287 -5.95 -13.58 -11.89
N SER A 288 -5.45 -14.66 -11.27
CA SER A 288 -4.16 -15.26 -11.58
C SER A 288 -4.34 -16.50 -12.45
N GLU A 289 -3.38 -16.71 -13.36
CA GLU A 289 -3.23 -17.92 -14.16
C GLU A 289 -2.19 -18.88 -13.54
N ARG A 290 -1.58 -18.50 -12.40
CA ARG A 290 -0.52 -19.26 -11.71
C ARG A 290 -1.08 -20.19 -10.65
N TYR A 291 -1.58 -21.36 -11.06
CA TYR A 291 -2.20 -22.33 -10.16
C TYR A 291 -1.30 -22.80 -9.01
N ASP A 292 -0.01 -23.01 -9.29
CA ASP A 292 0.90 -23.62 -8.33
C ASP A 292 1.38 -22.66 -7.24
N ASP A 293 1.42 -21.35 -7.50
CA ASP A 293 2.04 -20.37 -6.58
C ASP A 293 1.33 -18.99 -6.53
N TYR A 294 0.02 -18.94 -6.80
CA TYR A 294 -0.76 -17.69 -6.75
C TYR A 294 -0.65 -16.97 -5.40
N ARG A 295 -0.47 -17.68 -4.28
CA ARG A 295 -0.25 -17.05 -2.97
C ARG A 295 1.02 -16.24 -2.92
N ASP A 296 2.12 -16.73 -3.49
CA ASP A 296 3.38 -16.01 -3.54
C ASP A 296 3.30 -14.81 -4.50
N GLU A 297 2.57 -14.95 -5.63
CA GLU A 297 2.27 -13.82 -6.51
C GLU A 297 1.52 -12.72 -5.75
N VAL A 298 0.39 -13.04 -5.11
CA VAL A 298 -0.45 -12.05 -4.40
C VAL A 298 0.31 -11.43 -3.23
N LYS A 299 1.12 -12.21 -2.50
CA LYS A 299 1.99 -11.71 -1.43
C LYS A 299 3.02 -10.71 -1.95
N SER A 300 3.67 -10.98 -3.08
CA SER A 300 4.63 -10.03 -3.68
C SER A 300 3.96 -8.69 -4.05
N LEU A 301 2.72 -8.74 -4.56
CA LEU A 301 1.93 -7.56 -4.89
C LEU A 301 1.46 -6.78 -3.65
N MET A 302 1.12 -7.48 -2.56
CA MET A 302 0.78 -6.84 -1.29
C MET A 302 1.98 -6.05 -0.74
N ILE A 303 3.17 -6.67 -0.74
CA ILE A 303 4.40 -6.05 -0.22
C ILE A 303 4.75 -4.80 -1.03
N THR A 304 4.66 -4.87 -2.35
CA THR A 304 4.95 -3.72 -3.24
C THR A 304 3.90 -2.61 -3.14
N GLN A 305 2.69 -2.90 -2.64
CA GLN A 305 1.64 -1.90 -2.45
C GLN A 305 1.86 -0.99 -1.23
N ASP A 306 2.64 -1.43 -0.23
CA ASP A 306 2.74 -0.72 1.05
C ASP A 306 3.35 0.69 0.92
N ALA A 307 4.47 0.81 0.19
CA ALA A 307 5.09 2.11 -0.09
C ALA A 307 4.14 3.07 -0.82
N LYS A 308 3.36 2.55 -1.78
CA LYS A 308 2.37 3.32 -2.55
C LYS A 308 1.20 3.77 -1.67
N ASN A 309 0.85 2.99 -0.64
CA ASN A 309 -0.21 3.34 0.31
C ASN A 309 0.25 4.31 1.42
N SER A 310 1.52 4.73 1.43
CA SER A 310 2.05 5.65 2.46
C SER A 310 1.36 7.03 2.52
N ILE A 311 0.65 7.42 1.44
CA ILE A 311 -0.11 8.67 1.36
C ILE A 311 -1.62 8.51 1.56
N ILE A 312 -2.12 7.28 1.70
CA ILE A 312 -3.55 7.00 1.86
C ILE A 312 -3.86 6.43 3.25
N ILE A 313 -5.15 6.37 3.56
CA ILE A 313 -5.65 5.93 4.87
C ILE A 313 -5.50 4.42 5.09
N PRO A 314 -5.90 3.54 4.16
CA PRO A 314 -5.76 2.10 4.38
C PRO A 314 -4.32 1.62 4.19
N ASP A 315 -3.90 0.65 5.00
CA ASP A 315 -2.64 -0.06 4.81
C ASP A 315 -2.72 -1.03 3.62
N GLY A 316 -1.59 -1.61 3.22
CA GLY A 316 -1.52 -2.54 2.10
C GLY A 316 -2.39 -3.79 2.29
N SER A 317 -3.22 -4.12 1.29
CA SER A 317 -3.75 -5.47 1.09
C SER A 317 -3.64 -5.91 -0.37
N LYS A 318 -3.84 -7.19 -0.62
CA LYS A 318 -4.02 -7.72 -1.97
C LYS A 318 -4.87 -8.98 -1.94
N GLY A 319 -5.81 -9.08 -2.87
CA GLY A 319 -6.53 -10.31 -3.12
C GLY A 319 -6.14 -10.94 -4.45
N GLY A 320 -6.31 -12.24 -4.54
CA GLY A 320 -6.26 -12.93 -5.82
C GLY A 320 -6.92 -14.28 -5.77
N PHE A 321 -7.33 -14.75 -6.93
CA PHE A 321 -7.97 -16.05 -7.11
C PHE A 321 -7.56 -16.71 -8.42
N VAL A 322 -7.65 -18.04 -8.44
CA VAL A 322 -7.42 -18.91 -9.60
C VAL A 322 -8.70 -19.69 -9.88
N ILE A 323 -9.06 -19.86 -11.16
CA ILE A 323 -10.22 -20.63 -11.59
C ILE A 323 -9.72 -22.00 -12.04
N ASN A 324 -9.80 -23.02 -11.20
CA ASN A 324 -9.30 -24.37 -11.47
C ASN A 324 -10.38 -25.28 -12.09
N SER A 325 -11.11 -24.77 -13.07
CA SER A 325 -12.16 -25.51 -13.77
C SER A 325 -11.73 -25.85 -15.20
N LYS A 326 -12.17 -27.00 -15.72
CA LYS A 326 -12.00 -27.36 -17.15
C LYS A 326 -12.94 -26.60 -18.08
N LYS A 327 -13.93 -25.89 -17.51
CA LYS A 327 -14.91 -25.10 -18.26
C LYS A 327 -14.23 -23.89 -18.90
N GLU A 328 -14.68 -23.51 -20.09
CA GLU A 328 -14.29 -22.25 -20.71
C GLU A 328 -14.75 -21.08 -19.82
N VAL A 329 -13.85 -20.11 -19.57
CA VAL A 329 -14.12 -18.96 -18.72
C VAL A 329 -14.90 -17.90 -19.52
N THR A 330 -16.22 -18.08 -19.60
CA THR A 330 -17.12 -17.06 -20.16
C THR A 330 -17.27 -15.87 -19.20
N LYS A 331 -17.79 -14.74 -19.69
CA LYS A 331 -18.00 -13.55 -18.86
C LYS A 331 -18.98 -13.83 -17.70
N GLU A 332 -20.08 -14.53 -17.98
CA GLU A 332 -21.10 -14.88 -16.99
C GLU A 332 -20.54 -15.83 -15.93
N TYR A 333 -19.73 -16.80 -16.36
CA TYR A 333 -19.09 -17.74 -15.44
C TYR A 333 -18.06 -17.04 -14.55
N PHE A 334 -17.24 -16.16 -15.13
CA PHE A 334 -16.29 -15.35 -14.37
C PHE A 334 -16.99 -14.46 -13.34
N GLU A 335 -18.09 -13.80 -13.72
CA GLU A 335 -18.88 -12.96 -12.81
C GLU A 335 -19.48 -13.78 -11.66
N ARG A 336 -19.93 -15.02 -11.91
CA ARG A 336 -20.37 -15.95 -10.86
C ARG A 336 -19.25 -16.27 -9.89
N ILE A 337 -18.07 -16.65 -10.37
CA ILE A 337 -16.92 -16.98 -9.52
C ILE A 337 -16.47 -15.77 -8.69
N TYR A 338 -16.35 -14.62 -9.33
CA TYR A 338 -16.03 -13.36 -8.65
C TYR A 338 -17.07 -13.03 -7.57
N SER A 339 -18.35 -13.21 -7.87
CA SER A 339 -19.44 -12.99 -6.91
C SER A 339 -19.36 -13.95 -5.71
N LEU A 340 -19.06 -15.24 -5.93
CA LEU A 340 -18.86 -16.21 -4.86
C LEU A 340 -17.66 -15.81 -3.98
N TYR A 341 -16.56 -15.38 -4.58
CA TYR A 341 -15.37 -14.92 -3.86
C TYR A 341 -15.65 -13.67 -3.00
N ILE A 342 -16.36 -12.68 -3.53
CA ILE A 342 -16.76 -11.48 -2.76
C ILE A 342 -17.70 -11.84 -1.61
N ASN A 343 -18.72 -12.67 -1.87
CA ASN A 343 -19.65 -13.11 -0.82
C ASN A 343 -18.93 -13.85 0.31
N ALA A 344 -18.05 -14.78 -0.03
CA ALA A 344 -17.28 -15.54 0.95
C ALA A 344 -16.38 -14.65 1.82
N ASN A 345 -15.80 -13.59 1.25
CA ASN A 345 -15.03 -12.61 2.05
C ASN A 345 -15.95 -11.78 2.95
N LEU A 346 -17.13 -11.37 2.46
CA LEU A 346 -18.11 -10.63 3.25
C LEU A 346 -18.71 -11.46 4.40
N ASP A 347 -18.70 -12.79 4.30
CA ASP A 347 -19.08 -13.68 5.42
C ASP A 347 -18.07 -13.65 6.58
N LEU A 348 -16.81 -13.25 6.33
CA LEU A 348 -15.72 -13.26 7.29
C LEU A 348 -15.50 -11.91 8.02
N VAL A 349 -16.31 -10.90 7.71
CA VAL A 349 -16.21 -9.54 8.28
C VAL A 349 -17.51 -9.14 8.96
N ASP A 350 -17.44 -8.18 9.86
CA ASP A 350 -18.62 -7.65 10.54
C ASP A 350 -19.31 -6.60 9.64
N ASN A 351 -20.58 -6.28 9.93
CA ASN A 351 -21.29 -5.17 9.31
C ASN A 351 -21.41 -4.00 10.30
N ARG A 352 -21.82 -2.81 9.83
CA ARG A 352 -22.09 -1.63 10.66
C ARG A 352 -23.47 -1.04 10.32
N ILE A 353 -24.39 -1.00 11.28
CA ILE A 353 -25.70 -0.37 11.10
C ILE A 353 -25.92 0.60 12.27
N ASP A 354 -26.32 1.84 11.98
CA ASP A 354 -26.54 2.89 12.99
C ASP A 354 -25.38 3.06 13.98
N ASN A 355 -24.14 3.06 13.45
CA ASN A 355 -22.89 3.11 14.23
C ASN A 355 -22.64 1.94 15.19
N LYS A 356 -23.42 0.86 15.10
CA LYS A 356 -23.19 -0.38 15.86
C LYS A 356 -22.61 -1.45 14.96
N ILE A 357 -21.63 -2.18 15.47
CA ILE A 357 -21.08 -3.35 14.80
C ILE A 357 -22.05 -4.52 14.97
N ILE A 358 -22.34 -5.21 13.87
CA ILE A 358 -23.24 -6.35 13.82
C ILE A 358 -22.49 -7.54 13.23
N ARG A 359 -22.56 -8.67 13.91
CA ARG A 359 -22.00 -9.95 13.49
C ARG A 359 -23.13 -10.95 13.24
N ASP A 360 -23.01 -11.76 12.19
CA ASP A 360 -23.95 -12.85 11.93
C ASP A 360 -23.89 -13.87 13.09
N GLU A 361 -25.05 -14.31 13.58
CA GLU A 361 -25.16 -15.24 14.72
C GLU A 361 -24.50 -16.60 14.49
N ARG A 362 -24.28 -16.97 13.23
CA ARG A 362 -23.62 -18.23 12.83
C ARG A 362 -22.09 -18.11 12.85
N ILE A 363 -21.53 -16.90 12.99
CA ILE A 363 -20.09 -16.66 13.04
C ILE A 363 -19.60 -16.61 14.49
N VAL A 364 -18.67 -17.50 14.81
CA VAL A 364 -17.88 -17.43 16.05
C VAL A 364 -16.58 -16.70 15.73
N ALA A 365 -16.37 -15.53 16.36
CA ALA A 365 -15.19 -14.70 16.16
C ALA A 365 -14.19 -14.86 17.30
N TYR A 366 -12.93 -15.10 16.96
CA TYR A 366 -11.78 -15.13 17.88
C TYR A 366 -10.86 -13.90 17.72
N ASP A 367 -11.32 -12.88 17.01
CA ASP A 367 -10.70 -11.58 16.82
C ASP A 367 -11.63 -10.44 17.28
N GLU A 368 -11.10 -9.23 17.37
CA GLU A 368 -11.90 -8.02 17.63
C GLU A 368 -12.74 -7.62 16.40
N ASP A 369 -13.65 -6.66 16.58
CA ASP A 369 -14.55 -6.17 15.52
C ASP A 369 -13.80 -5.79 14.24
N ASP A 370 -14.29 -6.26 13.09
CA ASP A 370 -13.68 -6.05 11.78
C ASP A 370 -14.74 -5.69 10.74
N PRO A 371 -15.30 -4.48 10.80
CA PRO A 371 -16.35 -4.06 9.88
C PRO A 371 -15.83 -3.52 8.56
N TYR A 372 -14.53 -3.24 8.41
CA TYR A 372 -13.98 -2.53 7.25
C TYR A 372 -13.35 -3.50 6.24
N PHE A 373 -13.98 -3.66 5.07
CA PHE A 373 -13.46 -4.44 3.95
C PHE A 373 -13.72 -3.69 2.64
N VAL A 374 -12.65 -3.23 1.99
CA VAL A 374 -12.72 -2.49 0.72
C VAL A 374 -11.84 -3.17 -0.31
N VAL A 375 -12.38 -3.34 -1.52
CA VAL A 375 -11.69 -3.97 -2.64
C VAL A 375 -11.41 -2.95 -3.75
N ALA A 376 -10.45 -3.25 -4.61
CA ALA A 376 -10.20 -2.49 -5.83
C ALA A 376 -9.99 -3.44 -7.01
N ALA A 377 -10.11 -2.92 -8.23
CA ALA A 377 -9.78 -3.68 -9.42
C ALA A 377 -8.26 -3.86 -9.59
N ASP A 378 -7.86 -4.97 -10.22
CA ASP A 378 -6.52 -5.25 -10.71
C ASP A 378 -6.61 -5.92 -12.10
N LYS A 379 -5.49 -6.47 -12.59
CA LYS A 379 -5.44 -7.30 -13.80
C LYS A 379 -6.48 -8.42 -13.72
N GLY A 380 -7.31 -8.48 -14.77
CA GLY A 380 -8.39 -9.47 -14.91
C GLY A 380 -9.72 -9.09 -14.25
N THR A 381 -9.80 -8.03 -13.45
CA THR A 381 -11.02 -7.67 -12.69
C THR A 381 -11.50 -6.23 -12.93
N ALA A 382 -10.92 -5.51 -13.89
CA ALA A 382 -11.21 -4.09 -14.19
C ALA A 382 -12.71 -3.77 -14.33
N ALA A 383 -13.51 -4.67 -14.91
CA ALA A 383 -14.94 -4.47 -15.12
C ALA A 383 -15.84 -4.94 -13.95
N MET A 384 -15.26 -5.36 -12.81
CA MET A 384 -16.00 -6.04 -11.74
C MET A 384 -16.31 -5.15 -10.53
N SER A 385 -15.83 -3.89 -10.47
CA SER A 385 -16.13 -2.99 -9.34
C SER A 385 -17.64 -2.76 -9.15
N ASP A 386 -18.40 -2.62 -10.24
CA ASP A 386 -19.86 -2.47 -10.18
C ASP A 386 -20.54 -3.73 -9.61
N VAL A 387 -20.02 -4.93 -9.95
CA VAL A 387 -20.52 -6.21 -9.42
C VAL A 387 -20.27 -6.29 -7.91
N ALA A 388 -19.06 -5.92 -7.46
CA ALA A 388 -18.73 -5.87 -6.04
C ALA A 388 -19.63 -4.89 -5.26
N ASN A 389 -19.84 -3.68 -5.79
CA ASN A 389 -20.73 -2.67 -5.19
C ASN A 389 -22.19 -3.15 -5.15
N ALA A 390 -22.68 -3.79 -6.22
CA ALA A 390 -24.02 -4.36 -6.25
C ALA A 390 -24.21 -5.45 -5.18
N ILE A 391 -23.20 -6.29 -4.94
CA ILE A 391 -23.23 -7.29 -3.86
C ILE A 391 -23.28 -6.61 -2.48
N SER A 392 -22.44 -5.61 -2.25
CA SER A 392 -22.42 -4.83 -1.00
C SER A 392 -23.80 -4.20 -0.70
N ILE A 393 -24.40 -3.54 -1.69
CA ILE A 393 -25.73 -2.93 -1.59
C ILE A 393 -26.80 -4.01 -1.31
N LYS A 394 -26.79 -5.13 -2.04
CA LYS A 394 -27.76 -6.22 -1.87
C LYS A 394 -27.68 -6.84 -0.47
N ARG A 395 -26.48 -6.93 0.12
CA ARG A 395 -26.25 -7.44 1.48
C ARG A 395 -26.52 -6.40 2.57
N ASN A 396 -26.93 -5.19 2.22
CA ASN A 396 -27.04 -4.06 3.13
C ASN A 396 -25.73 -3.85 3.93
N TYR A 397 -24.59 -4.06 3.27
CA TYR A 397 -23.29 -3.81 3.85
C TYR A 397 -23.02 -2.31 3.88
N TRP A 398 -22.55 -1.80 5.02
CA TRP A 398 -22.53 -0.37 5.34
C TRP A 398 -21.73 0.51 4.38
N LEU A 399 -20.75 -0.07 3.69
CA LEU A 399 -19.97 0.64 2.69
C LEU A 399 -20.77 0.91 1.41
N GLY A 400 -21.82 0.13 1.10
CA GLY A 400 -22.66 0.32 -0.08
C GLY A 400 -21.81 0.43 -1.36
N ASP A 401 -21.98 1.53 -2.11
CA ASP A 401 -21.20 1.85 -3.32
C ASP A 401 -19.74 2.31 -3.06
N ALA A 402 -19.34 2.44 -1.79
CA ALA A 402 -17.95 2.69 -1.39
C ALA A 402 -17.13 1.40 -1.24
N PHE A 403 -17.76 0.23 -1.39
CA PHE A 403 -17.12 -1.08 -1.16
C PHE A 403 -15.99 -1.38 -2.15
N ALA A 404 -16.19 -1.03 -3.42
CA ALA A 404 -15.21 -1.14 -4.48
C ALA A 404 -14.99 0.23 -5.14
N SER A 405 -13.73 0.65 -5.21
CA SER A 405 -13.35 1.89 -5.89
C SER A 405 -13.31 1.71 -7.42
N GLY A 406 -13.54 2.79 -8.17
CA GLY A 406 -13.41 2.78 -9.64
C GLY A 406 -14.60 2.14 -10.37
N GLY A 407 -15.76 2.04 -9.71
CA GLY A 407 -17.03 1.71 -10.36
C GLY A 407 -17.60 2.89 -11.18
N SER A 408 -18.71 2.65 -11.86
CA SER A 408 -19.41 3.58 -12.75
C SER A 408 -19.92 4.87 -12.07
N ASN A 409 -20.05 4.86 -10.74
CA ASN A 409 -20.45 6.00 -9.91
C ASN A 409 -19.28 6.69 -9.19
N GLY A 410 -18.04 6.35 -9.56
CA GLY A 410 -16.81 6.89 -8.98
C GLY A 410 -16.09 7.89 -9.86
N TYR A 411 -14.90 8.31 -9.43
CA TYR A 411 -14.03 9.15 -10.25
C TYR A 411 -13.32 8.28 -11.30
N GLY A 412 -13.65 8.46 -12.58
CA GLY A 412 -12.99 7.77 -13.67
C GLY A 412 -11.52 8.21 -13.80
N HIS A 413 -10.56 7.39 -13.40
CA HIS A 413 -9.13 7.75 -13.45
C HIS A 413 -8.66 8.16 -14.85
N LYS A 414 -9.16 7.47 -15.89
CA LYS A 414 -8.90 7.80 -17.30
C LYS A 414 -9.54 9.09 -17.75
N GLU A 415 -10.73 9.41 -17.25
CA GLU A 415 -11.45 10.65 -17.56
C GLU A 415 -10.77 11.86 -16.91
N LEU A 416 -10.28 11.70 -15.68
CA LEU A 416 -9.54 12.74 -14.96
C LEU A 416 -8.07 12.86 -15.40
N GLY A 417 -7.53 11.80 -16.01
CA GLY A 417 -6.11 11.65 -16.32
C GLY A 417 -5.21 11.67 -15.10
N ILE A 418 -5.75 11.40 -13.91
CA ILE A 418 -5.14 11.80 -12.65
C ILE A 418 -3.82 11.08 -12.34
N THR A 419 -3.67 9.82 -12.77
CA THR A 419 -2.42 9.08 -12.63
C THR A 419 -1.31 9.70 -13.48
N ALA A 420 -1.59 10.02 -14.74
CA ALA A 420 -0.63 10.63 -15.66
C ALA A 420 -0.28 12.08 -15.27
N ARG A 421 -1.29 12.85 -14.86
CA ARG A 421 -1.10 14.22 -14.38
C ARG A 421 -0.33 14.25 -13.08
N GLY A 422 -0.60 13.33 -12.16
CA GLY A 422 0.16 13.14 -10.93
C GLY A 422 1.61 12.76 -11.19
N SER A 423 1.87 11.84 -12.12
CA SER A 423 3.24 11.42 -12.47
C SER A 423 4.02 12.55 -13.12
N LEU A 424 3.42 13.28 -14.07
CA LEU A 424 4.04 14.47 -14.65
C LEU A 424 4.24 15.56 -13.62
N MET A 425 3.32 15.76 -12.66
CA MET A 425 3.49 16.75 -11.59
C MET A 425 4.69 16.43 -10.69
N SER A 426 4.90 15.16 -10.34
CA SER A 426 6.07 14.72 -9.58
C SER A 426 7.35 14.90 -10.41
N THR A 427 7.36 14.43 -11.66
CA THR A 427 8.53 14.52 -12.57
C THR A 427 8.86 15.97 -12.95
N LYS A 428 7.87 16.86 -13.01
CA LYS A 428 8.03 18.30 -13.31
C LYS A 428 9.06 18.96 -12.39
N ARG A 429 9.25 18.46 -11.17
CA ARG A 429 10.29 18.95 -10.24
C ARG A 429 11.69 18.97 -10.86
N PHE A 430 12.07 17.93 -11.63
CA PHE A 430 13.37 17.90 -12.31
C PHE A 430 13.52 19.04 -13.31
N PHE A 431 12.47 19.32 -14.07
CA PHE A 431 12.47 20.41 -15.04
C PHE A 431 12.41 21.80 -14.37
N ILE A 432 11.68 21.95 -13.26
CA ILE A 432 11.71 23.17 -12.43
C ILE A 432 13.14 23.48 -11.95
N GLU A 433 13.88 22.46 -11.52
CA GLU A 433 15.27 22.61 -11.08
C GLU A 433 16.22 23.07 -12.20
N GLU A 434 15.88 22.76 -13.45
CA GLU A 434 16.61 23.17 -14.66
C GLU A 434 16.07 24.47 -15.28
N GLY A 435 14.98 25.03 -14.75
CA GLY A 435 14.33 26.21 -15.30
C GLY A 435 13.53 25.96 -16.59
N ILE A 436 13.16 24.71 -16.88
CA ILE A 436 12.40 24.30 -18.05
C ILE A 436 10.91 24.14 -17.68
N ASN A 437 10.04 24.89 -18.33
CA ASN A 437 8.60 24.77 -18.16
C ASN A 437 8.01 23.81 -19.21
N ILE A 438 7.75 22.56 -18.81
CA ILE A 438 7.24 21.50 -19.70
C ILE A 438 5.89 21.80 -20.38
N TYR A 439 5.19 22.85 -19.97
CA TYR A 439 3.93 23.30 -20.57
C TYR A 439 4.12 24.42 -21.61
N GLU A 440 5.30 25.04 -21.66
CA GLU A 440 5.64 26.16 -22.52
C GLU A 440 6.81 25.80 -23.45
N ASP A 441 7.89 25.25 -22.90
CA ASP A 441 9.11 24.87 -23.62
C ASP A 441 8.97 23.53 -24.35
N GLU A 442 9.51 23.45 -25.56
CA GLU A 442 9.56 22.20 -26.33
C GLU A 442 10.56 21.23 -25.71
N ILE A 443 10.10 20.01 -25.39
CA ILE A 443 10.95 18.93 -24.91
C ILE A 443 10.78 17.68 -25.78
N SER A 444 11.88 16.97 -26.03
CA SER A 444 11.89 15.69 -26.74
C SER A 444 11.41 14.55 -25.84
N VAL A 445 10.47 13.75 -26.36
CA VAL A 445 9.81 12.69 -25.59
C VAL A 445 9.88 11.36 -26.35
N ILE A 446 10.17 10.30 -25.62
CA ILE A 446 9.86 8.92 -26.01
C ILE A 446 8.95 8.35 -24.96
N GLY A 447 8.08 7.42 -25.33
CA GLY A 447 7.32 6.74 -24.30
C GLY A 447 6.94 5.31 -24.57
N ILE A 448 6.44 4.69 -23.52
CA ILE A 448 6.03 3.29 -23.49
C ILE A 448 4.52 3.28 -23.27
N GLY A 449 3.78 2.85 -24.28
CA GLY A 449 2.33 2.78 -24.27
C GLY A 449 1.69 3.18 -25.61
N SER A 450 0.38 3.37 -25.57
CA SER A 450 -0.47 3.71 -26.71
C SER A 450 -1.50 4.77 -26.32
N LEU A 451 -1.97 5.57 -27.28
CA LEU A 451 -2.90 6.67 -27.01
C LEU A 451 -4.28 6.22 -26.52
N ASN A 452 -4.67 4.97 -26.74
CA ASN A 452 -5.88 4.41 -26.12
C ASN A 452 -5.69 4.02 -24.64
N GLY A 453 -4.45 3.95 -24.16
CA GLY A 453 -4.11 3.64 -22.77
C GLY A 453 -4.44 4.81 -21.83
N ASP A 454 -4.82 4.49 -20.59
CA ASP A 454 -5.15 5.48 -19.56
C ASP A 454 -3.96 6.42 -19.28
N VAL A 455 -2.85 5.86 -18.78
CA VAL A 455 -1.71 6.67 -18.35
C VAL A 455 -0.97 7.29 -19.52
N PHE A 456 -0.64 6.49 -20.54
CA PHE A 456 0.09 6.98 -21.71
C PHE A 456 -0.71 8.02 -22.49
N GLY A 457 -1.99 7.76 -22.78
CA GLY A 457 -2.83 8.65 -23.54
C GLY A 457 -2.97 10.02 -22.86
N ASN A 458 -3.34 10.03 -21.58
CA ASN A 458 -3.45 11.26 -20.79
C ASN A 458 -2.11 11.99 -20.67
N GLY A 459 -1.01 11.27 -20.44
CA GLY A 459 0.32 11.87 -20.34
C GLY A 459 0.76 12.56 -21.63
N MET A 460 0.48 11.97 -22.79
CA MET A 460 0.89 12.53 -24.08
C MET A 460 0.03 13.71 -24.55
N ILE A 461 -1.16 13.93 -23.97
CA ILE A 461 -2.00 15.10 -24.26
C ILE A 461 -1.93 16.19 -23.17
N GLU A 462 -1.21 15.95 -22.08
CA GLU A 462 -1.10 16.90 -20.96
C GLU A 462 -0.34 18.18 -21.36
N SER A 463 0.61 18.08 -22.29
CA SER A 463 1.36 19.23 -22.81
C SER A 463 1.38 19.25 -24.33
N LYS A 464 1.01 20.41 -24.89
CA LYS A 464 1.16 20.70 -26.32
C LYS A 464 2.61 20.83 -26.75
N SER A 465 3.55 21.07 -25.84
CA SER A 465 4.98 21.30 -26.14
C SER A 465 5.79 20.00 -26.23
N PHE A 466 5.17 18.83 -26.03
CA PHE A 466 5.85 17.54 -26.15
C PHE A 466 6.14 17.19 -27.61
N LYS A 467 7.42 17.07 -27.93
CA LYS A 467 7.94 16.58 -29.21
C LYS A 467 8.13 15.07 -29.14
N LEU A 468 7.05 14.30 -29.35
CA LEU A 468 7.05 12.84 -29.29
C LEU A 468 7.78 12.23 -30.50
N LEU A 469 9.00 11.74 -30.29
CA LEU A 469 9.86 11.17 -31.33
C LEU A 469 9.56 9.69 -31.59
N GLY A 470 9.09 8.97 -30.57
CA GLY A 470 8.67 7.59 -30.73
C GLY A 470 7.92 7.03 -29.54
N ALA A 471 7.15 5.97 -29.77
CA ALA A 471 6.41 5.28 -28.73
C ALA A 471 6.38 3.77 -28.97
N ILE A 472 6.47 3.00 -27.89
CA ILE A 472 6.50 1.53 -27.92
C ILE A 472 5.28 1.00 -27.19
N SER A 473 4.36 0.35 -27.91
CA SER A 473 3.21 -0.33 -27.32
C SER A 473 3.42 -1.86 -27.31
N GLN A 474 2.43 -2.61 -26.82
CA GLN A 474 2.48 -4.08 -26.85
C GLN A 474 2.63 -4.64 -28.29
N LYS A 475 2.08 -3.94 -29.29
CA LYS A 475 2.01 -4.45 -30.68
C LYS A 475 2.77 -3.58 -31.68
N GLU A 476 2.76 -2.28 -31.48
CA GLU A 476 3.16 -1.28 -32.48
C GLU A 476 4.29 -0.40 -31.95
N ILE A 477 5.16 0.04 -32.87
CA ILE A 477 6.23 1.01 -32.65
C ILE A 477 5.95 2.23 -33.52
N PHE A 478 5.70 3.38 -32.90
CA PHE A 478 5.53 4.67 -33.58
C PHE A 478 6.86 5.42 -33.60
N ILE A 479 7.24 6.01 -34.74
CA ILE A 479 8.41 6.88 -34.88
C ILE A 479 8.08 8.09 -35.73
N ASP A 480 8.38 9.28 -35.22
CA ASP A 480 8.32 10.54 -35.95
C ASP A 480 9.67 11.29 -35.79
N PRO A 481 10.55 11.30 -36.80
CA PRO A 481 11.90 11.87 -36.67
C PRO A 481 11.95 13.37 -36.36
N THR A 482 11.05 14.16 -36.94
CA THR A 482 11.00 15.62 -36.79
C THR A 482 9.54 16.11 -36.74
N PRO A 483 8.77 15.78 -35.69
CA PRO A 483 7.35 16.10 -35.62
C PRO A 483 7.14 17.62 -35.57
N ASN A 484 6.10 18.10 -36.27
CA ASN A 484 5.57 19.44 -36.02
C ASN A 484 4.74 19.39 -34.74
N VAL A 485 5.22 20.06 -33.68
CA VAL A 485 4.70 19.91 -32.32
C VAL A 485 3.19 20.15 -32.22
N LEU A 486 2.66 21.23 -32.81
CA LEU A 486 1.23 21.55 -32.76
C LEU A 486 0.36 20.59 -33.57
N LYS A 487 0.77 20.25 -34.81
CA LYS A 487 0.00 19.30 -35.64
C LYS A 487 0.00 17.91 -35.03
N ALA A 488 1.15 17.45 -34.53
CA ALA A 488 1.27 16.17 -33.85
C ALA A 488 0.48 16.13 -32.54
N TYR A 489 0.40 17.25 -31.81
CA TYR A 489 -0.45 17.34 -30.62
C TYR A 489 -1.94 17.17 -30.95
N GLU A 490 -2.47 17.90 -31.95
CA GLU A 490 -3.89 17.75 -32.34
C GLU A 490 -4.19 16.33 -32.83
N GLU A 491 -3.26 15.70 -33.55
CA GLU A 491 -3.42 14.32 -33.99
C GLU A 491 -3.38 13.31 -32.81
N ARG A 492 -2.49 13.52 -31.82
CA ARG A 492 -2.49 12.73 -30.58
C ARG A 492 -3.82 12.86 -29.83
N ARG A 493 -4.38 14.08 -29.74
CA ARG A 493 -5.70 14.30 -29.14
C ARG A 493 -6.81 13.58 -29.90
N ARG A 494 -6.83 13.70 -31.23
CA ARG A 494 -7.82 13.01 -32.07
C ARG A 494 -7.80 11.50 -31.82
N LEU A 495 -6.61 10.90 -31.77
CA LEU A 495 -6.44 9.48 -31.48
C LEU A 495 -6.85 9.10 -30.05
N PHE A 496 -6.53 9.92 -29.05
CA PHE A 496 -6.90 9.65 -27.66
C PHE A 496 -8.42 9.51 -27.48
N PHE A 497 -9.21 10.37 -28.14
CA PHE A 497 -10.68 10.35 -28.05
C PHE A 497 -11.37 9.32 -28.97
N ASP A 498 -10.65 8.67 -29.91
CA ASP A 498 -11.22 7.57 -30.73
C ASP A 498 -11.26 6.25 -29.92
N LYS A 499 -12.47 5.70 -29.74
CA LYS A 499 -12.73 4.45 -29.00
C LYS A 499 -12.01 3.22 -29.56
N LYS A 500 -11.59 3.24 -30.83
CA LYS A 500 -10.87 2.14 -31.48
C LYS A 500 -9.44 2.54 -31.87
N SER A 501 -8.82 3.49 -31.17
CA SER A 501 -7.49 3.99 -31.54
C SER A 501 -6.36 3.00 -31.27
N SER A 502 -5.38 3.04 -32.17
CA SER A 502 -4.04 2.45 -32.04
C SER A 502 -3.07 3.34 -32.81
N TRP A 503 -1.76 3.09 -32.72
CA TRP A 503 -0.78 3.86 -33.47
C TRP A 503 -1.00 3.73 -34.97
N ASN A 504 -1.45 2.58 -35.47
CA ASN A 504 -1.73 2.37 -36.90
C ASN A 504 -2.78 3.32 -37.48
N LYS A 505 -3.61 3.96 -36.65
CA LYS A 505 -4.59 4.97 -37.08
C LYS A 505 -4.06 6.40 -37.12
N TYR A 506 -2.79 6.61 -36.75
CA TYR A 506 -2.15 7.92 -36.82
C TYR A 506 -2.11 8.40 -38.28
N ASP A 507 -2.55 9.64 -38.50
CA ASP A 507 -2.59 10.23 -39.83
C ASP A 507 -1.17 10.34 -40.41
N LYS A 508 -0.89 9.52 -41.42
CA LYS A 508 0.40 9.45 -42.10
C LYS A 508 0.80 10.77 -42.76
N SER A 509 -0.16 11.66 -43.06
CA SER A 509 0.12 12.99 -43.60
C SER A 509 0.69 13.96 -42.57
N VAL A 510 0.49 13.66 -41.27
CA VAL A 510 1.01 14.45 -40.14
C VAL A 510 2.40 13.98 -39.71
N ILE A 511 2.72 12.69 -39.90
CA ILE A 511 4.03 12.12 -39.59
C ILE A 511 5.11 12.77 -40.46
N SER A 512 6.23 13.18 -39.85
CA SER A 512 7.33 13.76 -40.63
C SER A 512 7.97 12.75 -41.58
N LYS A 513 8.72 13.28 -42.55
CA LYS A 513 9.34 12.48 -43.61
C LYS A 513 10.18 11.34 -43.04
N GLY A 514 9.93 10.12 -43.53
CA GLY A 514 10.65 8.92 -43.13
C GLY A 514 10.19 8.28 -41.82
N GLY A 515 9.27 8.90 -41.08
CA GLY A 515 8.60 8.29 -39.92
C GLY A 515 7.54 7.27 -40.31
N GLY A 516 6.97 6.59 -39.32
CA GLY A 516 5.95 5.58 -39.54
C GLY A 516 5.53 4.81 -38.29
N VAL A 517 4.63 3.85 -38.51
CA VAL A 517 4.17 2.88 -37.51
C VAL A 517 4.56 1.49 -38.00
N PHE A 518 5.22 0.74 -37.13
CA PHE A 518 5.77 -0.58 -37.41
C PHE A 518 5.23 -1.60 -36.42
N LEU A 519 5.27 -2.89 -36.76
CA LEU A 519 4.89 -3.94 -35.81
C LEU A 519 6.11 -4.39 -35.02
N ARG A 520 5.90 -4.59 -33.72
CA ARG A 520 6.94 -5.12 -32.83
C ARG A 520 7.35 -6.55 -33.21
N SER A 521 6.42 -7.32 -33.78
CA SER A 521 6.63 -8.70 -34.24
C SER A 521 7.35 -8.81 -35.59
N ASP A 522 7.60 -7.70 -36.29
CA ASP A 522 8.24 -7.74 -37.59
C ASP A 522 9.69 -8.22 -37.45
N LYS A 523 10.05 -9.24 -38.25
CA LYS A 523 11.42 -9.78 -38.25
C LYS A 523 12.42 -8.84 -38.92
N GLU A 524 11.95 -7.98 -39.82
CA GLU A 524 12.78 -7.05 -40.57
C GLU A 524 11.97 -5.80 -40.94
N ILE A 525 12.47 -4.63 -40.53
CA ILE A 525 11.93 -3.30 -40.83
C ILE A 525 13.02 -2.52 -41.56
N ILE A 526 12.77 -2.16 -42.82
CA ILE A 526 13.69 -1.33 -43.60
C ILE A 526 13.62 0.10 -43.08
N LEU A 527 14.77 0.62 -42.64
CA LEU A 527 14.86 1.95 -42.05
C LEU A 527 15.04 3.04 -43.11
N SER A 528 14.27 4.12 -42.99
CA SER A 528 14.47 5.36 -43.74
C SER A 528 15.78 6.04 -43.34
N ASN A 529 16.28 6.97 -44.16
CA ASN A 529 17.48 7.74 -43.83
C ASN A 529 17.25 8.64 -42.61
N GLU A 530 16.03 9.15 -42.45
CA GLU A 530 15.60 9.98 -41.34
C GLU A 530 15.59 9.19 -40.01
N ILE A 531 15.05 7.95 -40.00
CA ILE A 531 15.09 7.08 -38.81
C ILE A 531 16.52 6.66 -38.47
N LYS A 532 17.36 6.34 -39.47
CA LYS A 532 18.78 6.04 -39.23
C LYS A 532 19.53 7.20 -38.60
N LYS A 533 19.24 8.42 -39.05
CA LYS A 533 19.81 9.66 -38.49
C LYS A 533 19.35 9.89 -37.06
N LEU A 534 18.05 9.70 -36.78
CA LEU A 534 17.48 9.80 -35.43
C LEU A 534 18.16 8.82 -34.47
N LEU A 535 18.25 7.54 -34.87
CA LEU A 535 18.80 6.46 -34.04
C LEU A 535 20.33 6.40 -34.00
N HIS A 536 21.03 7.23 -34.78
CA HIS A 536 22.48 7.21 -34.96
C HIS A 536 23.03 5.83 -35.38
N ILE A 537 22.41 5.19 -36.38
CA ILE A 537 22.80 3.86 -36.89
C ILE A 537 23.00 3.83 -38.41
N SER A 538 23.85 2.92 -38.89
CA SER A 538 24.12 2.68 -40.31
C SER A 538 23.41 1.45 -40.89
N LYS A 539 22.89 0.55 -40.03
CA LYS A 539 22.18 -0.66 -40.45
C LYS A 539 20.98 -0.31 -41.36
N LYS A 540 20.78 -1.10 -42.42
CA LYS A 540 19.69 -0.89 -43.38
C LYS A 540 18.33 -1.34 -42.82
N ALA A 541 18.30 -2.40 -42.03
CA ALA A 541 17.11 -2.95 -41.42
C ALA A 541 17.39 -3.45 -39.99
N LEU A 542 16.34 -3.52 -39.18
CA LEU A 542 16.32 -4.06 -37.81
C LEU A 542 15.06 -4.91 -37.63
N SER A 543 15.06 -5.85 -36.67
CA SER A 543 13.77 -6.40 -36.20
C SER A 543 12.96 -5.35 -35.43
N GLY A 544 11.66 -5.57 -35.24
CA GLY A 544 10.81 -4.72 -34.40
C GLY A 544 11.35 -4.60 -32.98
N GLU A 545 11.80 -5.70 -32.37
CA GLU A 545 12.39 -5.69 -31.03
C GLU A 545 13.71 -4.91 -30.97
N GLU A 546 14.59 -5.08 -31.96
CA GLU A 546 15.83 -4.29 -32.06
C GLU A 546 15.52 -2.79 -32.22
N LEU A 547 14.51 -2.44 -33.01
CA LEU A 547 14.08 -1.06 -33.22
C LEU A 547 13.54 -0.43 -31.92
N ALA A 548 12.66 -1.14 -31.21
CA ALA A 548 12.16 -0.71 -29.91
C ALA A 548 13.30 -0.50 -28.91
N ARG A 549 14.27 -1.43 -28.87
CA ARG A 549 15.45 -1.32 -28.02
C ARG A 549 16.27 -0.07 -28.34
N LYS A 550 16.49 0.24 -29.63
CA LYS A 550 17.21 1.45 -30.05
C LYS A 550 16.46 2.74 -29.73
N LEU A 551 15.13 2.73 -29.77
CA LEU A 551 14.33 3.87 -29.31
C LEU A 551 14.52 4.13 -27.81
N LEU A 552 14.53 3.09 -26.97
CA LEU A 552 14.77 3.27 -25.52
C LEU A 552 16.14 3.90 -25.22
N CYS A 553 17.15 3.64 -26.05
CA CYS A 553 18.51 4.20 -25.90
C CYS A 553 18.70 5.60 -26.51
N LEU A 554 17.65 6.23 -27.04
CA LEU A 554 17.75 7.58 -27.61
C LEU A 554 18.03 8.62 -26.53
N GLU A 555 18.82 9.63 -26.90
CA GLU A 555 19.04 10.81 -26.08
C GLU A 555 17.84 11.75 -26.24
N VAL A 556 17.04 11.87 -25.17
CA VAL A 556 15.82 12.67 -25.12
C VAL A 556 15.66 13.33 -23.75
N ASP A 557 14.86 14.39 -23.68
CA ASP A 557 14.59 15.08 -22.41
C ASP A 557 13.76 14.21 -21.47
N LEU A 558 12.76 13.48 -22.00
CA LEU A 558 11.82 12.68 -21.23
C LEU A 558 11.59 11.29 -21.82
N LEU A 559 11.78 10.25 -21.01
CA LEU A 559 11.16 8.94 -21.21
C LEU A 559 9.89 8.85 -20.35
N PHE A 560 8.73 8.81 -20.98
CA PHE A 560 7.44 8.64 -20.30
C PHE A 560 6.98 7.18 -20.34
N ASN A 561 7.05 6.49 -19.21
CA ASN A 561 6.47 5.16 -19.09
C ASN A 561 4.98 5.27 -18.69
N GLY A 562 4.07 4.99 -19.62
CA GLY A 562 2.63 4.86 -19.38
C GLY A 562 2.09 3.45 -19.59
N GLY A 563 2.98 2.45 -19.70
CA GLY A 563 2.66 1.05 -19.94
C GLY A 563 2.90 0.18 -18.70
N VAL A 564 2.69 -1.13 -18.86
CA VAL A 564 2.99 -2.13 -17.82
C VAL A 564 4.06 -3.07 -18.36
N GLY A 565 5.08 -3.37 -17.55
CA GLY A 565 6.19 -4.24 -17.91
C GLY A 565 7.54 -3.65 -17.50
N THR A 566 8.56 -4.48 -17.43
CA THR A 566 9.93 -4.13 -17.03
C THR A 566 10.82 -4.01 -18.27
N TYR A 567 11.05 -2.77 -18.68
CA TYR A 567 11.79 -2.38 -19.88
C TYR A 567 13.27 -2.13 -19.60
N VAL A 568 13.63 -1.85 -18.35
CA VAL A 568 15.01 -1.54 -17.95
C VAL A 568 15.39 -2.33 -16.71
N LYS A 569 16.55 -2.99 -16.76
CA LYS A 569 17.19 -3.69 -15.62
C LYS A 569 18.55 -3.09 -15.30
N ALA A 570 19.12 -3.45 -14.16
CA ALA A 570 20.52 -3.17 -13.90
C ALA A 570 21.43 -4.06 -14.77
N SER A 571 22.65 -3.60 -15.03
CA SER A 571 23.67 -4.32 -15.80
C SER A 571 24.12 -5.61 -15.11
N ASP A 572 23.99 -5.70 -13.79
CA ASP A 572 24.30 -6.91 -12.99
C ASP A 572 23.11 -7.89 -12.87
N GLU A 573 21.95 -7.58 -13.43
CA GLU A 573 20.78 -8.45 -13.45
C GLU A 573 20.73 -9.28 -14.74
N ASN A 574 20.26 -10.53 -14.64
CA ASN A 574 19.97 -11.32 -15.83
C ASN A 574 18.51 -11.13 -16.25
N SER A 575 18.27 -10.85 -17.53
CA SER A 575 16.91 -10.73 -18.07
C SER A 575 16.08 -12.01 -17.86
N LEU A 576 16.73 -13.17 -17.81
CA LEU A 576 16.08 -14.47 -17.56
C LEU A 576 15.50 -14.60 -16.14
N ASP A 577 16.03 -13.85 -15.17
CA ASP A 577 15.59 -13.92 -13.76
C ASP A 577 14.42 -12.96 -13.45
N ILE A 578 14.09 -12.06 -14.39
CA ILE A 578 13.02 -11.08 -14.24
C ILE A 578 11.70 -11.70 -14.73
N GLY A 579 10.64 -11.55 -13.93
CA GLY A 579 9.35 -12.20 -14.17
C GLY A 579 8.59 -11.77 -15.43
N ASP A 580 8.92 -10.62 -16.02
CA ASP A 580 8.30 -10.13 -17.26
C ASP A 580 8.95 -10.77 -18.50
N LYS A 581 8.41 -11.90 -18.95
CA LYS A 581 8.93 -12.62 -20.12
C LYS A 581 8.56 -12.00 -21.45
N GLU A 582 7.43 -11.30 -21.52
CA GLU A 582 6.98 -10.65 -22.76
C GLU A 582 7.96 -9.57 -23.22
N ASN A 583 8.61 -8.87 -22.27
CA ASN A 583 9.56 -7.81 -22.58
C ASN A 583 11.03 -8.25 -22.42
N GLU A 584 11.33 -9.54 -22.36
CA GLU A 584 12.69 -10.04 -22.17
C GLU A 584 13.66 -9.59 -23.28
N ALA A 585 13.24 -9.69 -24.55
CA ALA A 585 14.08 -9.40 -25.72
C ALA A 585 14.32 -7.90 -25.99
N LEU A 586 13.46 -7.01 -25.48
CA LEU A 586 13.60 -5.56 -25.65
C LEU A 586 14.27 -4.88 -24.47
N ARG A 587 14.40 -5.59 -23.34
CA ARG A 587 14.91 -5.02 -22.10
C ARG A 587 16.33 -4.53 -22.29
N ILE A 588 16.59 -3.30 -21.83
CA ILE A 588 17.92 -2.69 -21.86
C ILE A 588 18.52 -2.62 -20.46
N ASP A 589 19.83 -2.42 -20.42
CA ASP A 589 20.51 -2.07 -19.19
C ASP A 589 20.30 -0.58 -18.87
N ALA A 590 20.23 -0.26 -17.59
CA ALA A 590 20.13 1.12 -17.10
C ALA A 590 21.28 2.01 -17.57
N SER A 591 22.46 1.43 -17.83
CA SER A 591 23.62 2.12 -18.40
C SER A 591 23.49 2.44 -19.89
N GLU A 592 22.57 1.80 -20.61
CA GLU A 592 22.29 2.08 -22.03
C GLU A 592 21.23 3.19 -22.22
N LEU A 593 20.50 3.54 -21.16
CA LEU A 593 19.46 4.56 -21.18
C LEU A 593 20.06 5.97 -21.19
N LYS A 594 19.67 6.78 -22.17
CA LYS A 594 20.18 8.16 -22.38
C LYS A 594 19.15 9.26 -22.19
N ALA A 595 17.92 8.91 -21.83
CA ALA A 595 16.94 9.92 -21.43
C ALA A 595 17.53 10.78 -20.31
N ARG A 596 17.24 12.09 -20.26
CA ARG A 596 17.66 12.96 -19.14
C ARG A 596 16.78 12.69 -17.92
N VAL A 597 15.47 12.63 -18.14
CA VAL A 597 14.45 12.42 -17.11
C VAL A 597 13.56 11.23 -17.46
N VAL A 598 13.21 10.43 -16.46
CA VAL A 598 12.23 9.35 -16.56
C VAL A 598 11.00 9.69 -15.71
N CYS A 599 9.81 9.53 -16.30
CA CYS A 599 8.54 9.56 -15.59
C CYS A 599 7.96 8.14 -15.55
N GLU A 600 7.81 7.56 -14.36
CA GLU A 600 7.17 6.24 -14.19
C GLU A 600 5.69 6.37 -13.84
N GLY A 601 4.87 6.73 -14.83
CA GLY A 601 3.41 6.73 -14.69
C GLY A 601 2.81 5.31 -14.64
N GLY A 602 3.41 4.36 -15.35
CA GLY A 602 3.12 2.93 -15.28
C GLY A 602 3.75 2.25 -14.07
N ASN A 603 3.37 1.01 -13.78
CA ASN A 603 3.99 0.21 -12.71
C ASN A 603 5.15 -0.63 -13.27
N LEU A 604 6.23 -0.78 -12.49
CA LEU A 604 7.34 -1.73 -12.74
C LEU A 604 8.09 -1.53 -14.07
N GLY A 605 8.17 -0.29 -14.57
CA GLY A 605 8.95 0.08 -15.76
C GLY A 605 10.42 -0.33 -15.66
N PHE A 606 10.95 -0.18 -14.45
CA PHE A 606 12.33 -0.42 -14.08
C PHE A 606 12.38 -1.41 -12.91
N THR A 607 13.39 -2.28 -12.88
CA THR A 607 13.74 -2.96 -11.62
C THR A 607 14.25 -1.91 -10.61
N GLN A 608 14.17 -2.21 -9.31
CA GLN A 608 14.67 -1.28 -8.30
C GLN A 608 16.18 -1.02 -8.45
N LYS A 609 16.96 -2.05 -8.81
CA LYS A 609 18.39 -1.89 -9.11
C LYS A 609 18.61 -0.99 -10.32
N ALA A 610 17.81 -1.13 -11.38
CA ALA A 610 17.90 -0.28 -12.56
C ALA A 610 17.70 1.20 -12.22
N ARG A 611 16.71 1.52 -11.36
CA ARG A 611 16.48 2.90 -10.89
C ARG A 611 17.72 3.46 -10.19
N ILE A 612 18.34 2.66 -9.32
CA ILE A 612 19.54 3.05 -8.59
C ILE A 612 20.72 3.25 -9.55
N GLU A 613 21.01 2.29 -10.43
CA GLU A 613 22.09 2.39 -11.41
C GLU A 613 21.91 3.60 -12.34
N TYR A 614 20.70 3.80 -12.88
CA TYR A 614 20.40 4.95 -13.73
C TYR A 614 20.59 6.28 -12.99
N ALA A 615 20.16 6.36 -11.72
CA ALA A 615 20.37 7.54 -10.89
C ALA A 615 21.86 7.79 -10.54
N LEU A 616 22.63 6.72 -10.27
CA LEU A 616 24.08 6.81 -10.02
C LEU A 616 24.83 7.32 -11.26
N ASN A 617 24.36 6.95 -12.45
CA ASN A 617 24.89 7.43 -13.73
C ASN A 617 24.45 8.86 -14.10
N GLY A 618 23.69 9.54 -13.24
CA GLY A 618 23.26 10.93 -13.41
C GLY A 618 21.85 11.10 -14.02
N GLY A 619 21.17 9.99 -14.35
CA GLY A 619 19.79 10.01 -14.79
C GLY A 619 18.82 10.50 -13.71
N ARG A 620 17.74 11.17 -14.09
CA ARG A 620 16.75 11.71 -13.15
C ARG A 620 15.51 10.83 -13.12
N ILE A 621 15.31 10.13 -12.00
CA ILE A 621 14.20 9.19 -11.80
C ILE A 621 13.76 9.18 -10.33
N ASN A 622 12.46 9.04 -10.08
CA ASN A 622 11.88 8.75 -8.76
C ASN A 622 11.49 7.26 -8.66
N LEU A 623 10.99 6.84 -7.51
CA LEU A 623 10.30 5.55 -7.40
C LEU A 623 8.91 5.65 -8.09
N ASP A 624 8.47 4.61 -8.78
CA ASP A 624 7.13 4.56 -9.41
C ASP A 624 5.99 4.85 -8.42
N ALA A 625 6.08 4.34 -7.18
CA ALA A 625 5.14 4.61 -6.10
C ALA A 625 5.03 6.11 -5.71
N ILE A 626 6.01 6.95 -6.08
CA ILE A 626 5.97 8.41 -5.91
C ILE A 626 5.31 9.07 -7.13
N ASP A 627 5.72 8.67 -8.34
CA ASP A 627 5.22 9.29 -9.57
C ASP A 627 3.73 8.92 -9.80
N ASN A 628 3.37 7.64 -9.75
CA ASN A 628 2.01 7.18 -10.10
C ASN A 628 1.03 7.10 -8.92
N ALA A 629 1.34 7.78 -7.82
CA ALA A 629 0.54 7.77 -6.58
C ALA A 629 -0.85 8.43 -6.74
N GLY A 630 -1.03 9.30 -7.74
CA GLY A 630 -2.27 10.08 -7.91
C GLY A 630 -3.53 9.23 -8.06
N GLY A 631 -3.43 8.05 -8.68
CA GLY A 631 -4.55 7.13 -8.80
C GLY A 631 -5.03 6.59 -7.44
N VAL A 632 -4.11 6.19 -6.55
CA VAL A 632 -4.51 5.64 -5.25
C VAL A 632 -5.05 6.71 -4.30
N ASP A 633 -4.48 7.92 -4.33
CA ASP A 633 -4.94 9.09 -3.55
C ASP A 633 -6.37 9.50 -3.97
N THR A 634 -6.63 9.58 -5.28
CA THR A 634 -7.97 9.90 -5.80
C THR A 634 -9.02 8.91 -5.33
N SER A 635 -8.72 7.61 -5.44
CA SER A 635 -9.67 6.59 -5.01
C SER A 635 -9.86 6.56 -3.49
N ASP A 636 -8.83 6.85 -2.69
CA ASP A 636 -8.95 6.93 -1.22
C ASP A 636 -9.95 8.03 -0.83
N ARG A 637 -9.84 9.19 -1.49
CA ARG A 637 -10.75 10.32 -1.30
C ARG A 637 -12.17 10.00 -1.75
N GLU A 638 -12.32 9.28 -2.86
CA GLU A 638 -13.63 8.80 -3.33
C GLU A 638 -14.31 7.94 -2.27
N VAL A 639 -13.61 6.93 -1.75
CA VAL A 639 -14.17 5.99 -0.76
C VAL A 639 -14.60 6.74 0.50
N ASN A 640 -13.77 7.64 1.03
CA ASN A 640 -14.11 8.39 2.24
C ASN A 640 -15.25 9.40 2.02
N LEU A 641 -15.35 10.03 0.84
CA LEU A 641 -16.51 10.86 0.50
C LEU A 641 -17.78 10.01 0.39
N LYS A 642 -17.73 8.85 -0.25
CA LYS A 642 -18.87 7.94 -0.38
C LYS A 642 -19.32 7.38 0.97
N ILE A 643 -18.38 7.08 1.89
CA ILE A 643 -18.71 6.69 3.26
C ILE A 643 -19.57 7.76 3.95
N LEU A 644 -19.19 9.04 3.83
CA LEU A 644 -19.96 10.15 4.39
C LEU A 644 -21.31 10.32 3.70
N LEU A 645 -21.32 10.33 2.36
CA LEU A 645 -22.55 10.49 1.59
C LEU A 645 -23.55 9.36 1.89
N ASN A 646 -23.09 8.11 2.03
CA ASN A 646 -23.95 6.99 2.42
C ASN A 646 -24.53 7.19 3.83
N ALA A 647 -23.76 7.72 4.77
CA ALA A 647 -24.24 8.03 6.12
C ALA A 647 -25.27 9.18 6.14
N VAL A 648 -25.15 10.14 5.22
CA VAL A 648 -26.11 11.25 5.03
C VAL A 648 -27.39 10.76 4.35
N VAL A 649 -27.26 9.88 3.35
CA VAL A 649 -28.40 9.19 2.71
C VAL A 649 -29.19 8.35 3.71
N SER A 650 -28.52 7.62 4.60
CA SER A 650 -29.23 6.82 5.63
C SER A 650 -29.97 7.67 6.66
N GLN A 651 -29.70 8.98 6.72
CA GLN A 651 -30.42 9.95 7.55
C GLN A 651 -31.56 10.66 6.78
N ASP A 652 -31.85 10.26 5.54
CA ASP A 652 -32.82 10.87 4.64
C ASP A 652 -32.57 12.38 4.37
N ILE A 653 -31.31 12.84 4.50
CA ILE A 653 -30.92 14.24 4.27
C ILE A 653 -30.76 14.51 2.77
N ILE A 654 -30.24 13.55 2.01
CA ILE A 654 -30.12 13.59 0.55
C ILE A 654 -30.64 12.28 -0.05
N SER A 655 -31.12 12.33 -1.28
CA SER A 655 -31.50 11.13 -2.05
C SER A 655 -30.28 10.42 -2.63
N LYS A 656 -30.45 9.12 -2.97
CA LYS A 656 -29.40 8.33 -3.64
C LYS A 656 -28.98 8.92 -4.99
N ASP A 657 -29.91 9.55 -5.69
CA ASP A 657 -29.66 10.14 -7.01
C ASP A 657 -28.79 11.41 -6.92
N GLU A 658 -28.87 12.14 -5.81
CA GLU A 658 -28.06 13.36 -5.56
C GLU A 658 -26.60 13.07 -5.21
N VAL A 659 -26.29 11.87 -4.71
CA VAL A 659 -24.92 11.47 -4.30
C VAL A 659 -23.91 11.69 -5.42
N LYS A 660 -24.25 11.25 -6.64
CA LYS A 660 -23.38 11.38 -7.80
C LYS A 660 -23.16 12.84 -8.17
N THR A 661 -24.22 13.66 -8.20
CA THR A 661 -24.10 15.09 -8.52
C THR A 661 -23.23 15.83 -7.51
N ILE A 662 -23.36 15.52 -6.22
CA ILE A 662 -22.50 16.09 -5.17
C ILE A 662 -21.05 15.66 -5.37
N LEU A 663 -20.80 14.37 -5.62
CA LEU A 663 -19.45 13.84 -5.87
C LEU A 663 -18.81 14.52 -7.09
N ASP A 664 -19.53 14.60 -8.20
CA ASP A 664 -19.09 15.25 -9.45
C ASP A 664 -18.72 16.72 -9.20
N SER A 665 -19.46 17.43 -8.33
CA SER A 665 -19.19 18.83 -7.98
C SER A 665 -17.83 19.06 -7.31
N PHE A 666 -17.27 18.04 -6.64
CA PHE A 666 -15.98 18.12 -5.96
C PHE A 666 -14.78 17.67 -6.80
N THR A 667 -15.00 17.23 -8.04
CA THR A 667 -13.96 16.69 -8.93
C THR A 667 -12.71 17.60 -8.99
N GLN A 668 -12.90 18.90 -9.20
CA GLN A 668 -11.77 19.84 -9.31
C GLN A 668 -11.01 20.03 -7.99
N ASN A 669 -11.71 19.99 -6.84
CA ASN A 669 -11.07 20.02 -5.53
C ASN A 669 -10.21 18.78 -5.32
N ILE A 670 -10.73 17.59 -5.65
CA ILE A 670 -9.99 16.33 -5.52
C ILE A 670 -8.75 16.32 -6.41
N VAL A 671 -8.90 16.68 -7.69
CA VAL A 671 -7.76 16.80 -8.61
C VAL A 671 -6.70 17.76 -8.06
N SER A 672 -7.10 18.93 -7.57
CA SER A 672 -6.17 19.91 -6.98
C SER A 672 -5.42 19.35 -5.77
N TYR A 673 -6.13 18.67 -4.85
CA TYR A 673 -5.52 18.08 -3.65
C TYR A 673 -4.51 16.98 -3.99
N VAL A 674 -4.84 16.12 -4.94
CA VAL A 674 -3.96 15.03 -5.40
C VAL A 674 -2.71 15.58 -6.08
N LEU A 675 -2.86 16.55 -6.99
CA LEU A 675 -1.70 17.16 -7.67
C LEU A 675 -0.79 17.92 -6.69
N LYS A 676 -1.37 18.62 -5.69
CA LYS A 676 -0.60 19.26 -4.63
C LYS A 676 0.16 18.25 -3.78
N SER A 677 -0.41 17.07 -3.54
CA SER A 677 0.25 15.95 -2.86
C SER A 677 1.47 15.46 -3.66
N SER A 678 1.30 15.17 -4.96
CA SER A 678 2.41 14.79 -5.86
C SER A 678 3.55 15.82 -5.88
N TYR A 679 3.20 17.09 -6.01
CA TYR A 679 4.18 18.19 -6.00
C TYR A 679 5.01 18.23 -4.71
N LYS A 680 4.35 18.14 -3.55
CA LYS A 680 5.01 18.21 -2.25
C LYS A 680 5.93 17.02 -2.00
N GLN A 681 5.54 15.82 -2.42
CA GLN A 681 6.40 14.64 -2.29
C GLN A 681 7.68 14.77 -3.12
N ALA A 682 7.56 15.21 -4.38
CA ALA A 682 8.71 15.41 -5.24
C ALA A 682 9.66 16.50 -4.70
N LEU A 683 9.10 17.59 -4.14
CA LEU A 683 9.87 18.64 -3.47
C LEU A 683 10.61 18.12 -2.23
N ALA A 684 9.94 17.35 -1.37
CA ALA A 684 10.56 16.78 -0.17
C ALA A 684 11.76 15.88 -0.52
N ILE A 685 11.65 15.07 -1.59
CA ILE A 685 12.75 14.23 -2.08
C ILE A 685 13.91 15.09 -2.59
N SER A 686 13.65 16.18 -3.32
CA SER A 686 14.71 17.10 -3.77
C SER A 686 15.45 17.76 -2.60
N ILE A 687 14.71 18.13 -1.54
CA ILE A 687 15.31 18.70 -0.33
C ILE A 687 16.17 17.64 0.39
N ASP A 688 15.66 16.43 0.53
CA ASP A 688 16.40 15.31 1.13
C ASP A 688 17.64 14.92 0.32
N GLU A 689 17.57 14.97 -1.02
CA GLU A 689 18.73 14.79 -1.91
C GLU A 689 19.81 15.81 -1.56
N HIS A 690 19.44 17.09 -1.47
CA HIS A 690 20.38 18.14 -1.06
C HIS A 690 20.92 17.94 0.36
N PHE A 691 20.09 17.54 1.33
CA PHE A 691 20.52 17.34 2.72
C PHE A 691 21.39 16.10 2.91
N SER A 692 21.14 15.03 2.16
CA SER A 692 21.91 13.78 2.27
C SER A 692 23.40 13.97 2.03
N ARG A 693 23.77 14.96 1.20
CA ARG A 693 25.17 15.36 0.98
C ARG A 693 25.90 15.78 2.26
N ARG A 694 25.21 16.47 3.16
CA ARG A 694 25.80 17.02 4.39
C ARG A 694 25.48 16.21 5.64
N TYR A 695 24.31 15.58 5.67
CA TYR A 695 23.74 14.94 6.86
C TYR A 695 23.51 13.44 6.65
N LEU A 696 24.37 12.77 5.86
CA LEU A 696 24.27 11.34 5.57
C LEU A 696 24.09 10.47 6.82
N SER A 697 24.75 10.83 7.94
CA SER A 697 24.61 10.12 9.22
C SER A 697 23.18 10.09 9.76
N ASP A 698 22.38 11.12 9.48
CA ASP A 698 20.99 11.17 9.92
C ASP A 698 20.10 10.29 9.04
N PHE A 699 20.38 10.18 7.74
CA PHE A 699 19.72 9.21 6.86
C PHE A 699 20.06 7.76 7.21
N ILE A 700 21.29 7.48 7.65
CA ILE A 700 21.65 6.15 8.19
C ILE A 700 20.79 5.81 9.41
N LYS A 701 20.61 6.75 10.34
CA LYS A 701 19.71 6.55 11.49
C LYS A 701 18.25 6.36 11.06
N VAL A 702 17.79 7.05 10.01
CA VAL A 702 16.46 6.80 9.45
C VAL A 702 16.34 5.35 9.00
N ILE A 703 17.30 4.84 8.22
CA ILE A 703 17.32 3.44 7.78
C ILE A 703 17.25 2.49 8.98
N GLU A 704 18.05 2.72 10.02
CA GLU A 704 18.05 1.92 11.25
C GLU A 704 16.72 1.99 12.00
N VAL A 705 16.10 3.17 12.11
CA VAL A 705 14.79 3.32 12.75
C VAL A 705 13.72 2.55 11.99
N LEU A 706 13.69 2.68 10.66
CA LEU A 706 12.70 2.01 9.81
C LEU A 706 12.88 0.49 9.86
N GLU A 707 14.11 -0.02 9.71
CA GLU A 707 14.43 -1.45 9.79
C GLU A 707 14.04 -2.07 11.14
N ASN A 708 14.16 -1.31 12.23
CA ASN A 708 13.81 -1.80 13.57
C ASN A 708 12.33 -1.64 13.95
N LYS A 709 11.58 -0.74 13.30
CA LYS A 709 10.23 -0.33 13.76
C LYS A 709 9.11 -0.56 12.75
N VAL A 710 9.46 -0.79 11.48
CA VAL A 710 8.51 -1.02 10.39
C VAL A 710 8.78 -2.40 9.79
N GLU A 711 7.91 -3.37 10.12
CA GLU A 711 8.06 -4.78 9.71
C GLU A 711 8.14 -4.95 8.18
N SER A 712 7.47 -4.08 7.43
CA SER A 712 7.46 -4.08 5.96
C SER A 712 8.68 -3.40 5.32
N PHE A 713 9.56 -2.76 6.10
CA PHE A 713 10.77 -2.14 5.57
C PHE A 713 11.96 -3.11 5.63
N ASN A 714 12.51 -3.44 4.45
CA ASN A 714 13.66 -4.34 4.34
C ASN A 714 14.72 -3.75 3.39
N ARG A 715 15.93 -3.49 3.89
CA ARG A 715 17.03 -2.92 3.09
C ARG A 715 17.34 -3.73 1.83
N LYS A 716 17.29 -5.06 1.92
CA LYS A 716 17.56 -5.96 0.78
C LYS A 716 16.51 -5.80 -0.32
N ALA A 717 15.23 -5.64 0.05
CA ALA A 717 14.14 -5.44 -0.92
C ALA A 717 14.28 -4.10 -1.68
N PHE A 718 14.78 -3.06 -1.01
CA PHE A 718 14.99 -1.74 -1.61
C PHE A 718 16.41 -1.53 -2.18
N HIS A 719 17.24 -2.57 -2.16
CA HIS A 719 18.66 -2.51 -2.56
C HIS A 719 19.45 -1.40 -1.87
N ILE A 720 19.16 -1.16 -0.59
CA ILE A 720 19.89 -0.21 0.26
C ILE A 720 21.16 -0.93 0.79
N PRO A 721 22.38 -0.47 0.44
CA PRO A 721 23.62 -1.07 0.93
C PRO A 721 23.71 -1.04 2.45
N LYS A 722 24.53 -1.91 3.06
CA LYS A 722 24.83 -1.84 4.50
C LYS A 722 25.55 -0.53 4.86
N ASN A 723 25.61 -0.19 6.15
CA ASN A 723 26.17 1.08 6.62
C ASN A 723 27.63 1.28 6.19
N GLU A 724 28.43 0.22 6.18
CA GLU A 724 29.84 0.24 5.76
C GLU A 724 29.99 0.58 4.27
N ASN A 725 29.00 0.21 3.47
CA ASN A 725 28.96 0.34 2.02
C ASN A 725 28.01 1.43 1.53
N ILE A 726 27.51 2.30 2.42
CA ILE A 726 26.50 3.32 2.06
C ILE A 726 26.96 4.25 0.93
N LYS A 727 28.27 4.36 0.70
CA LYS A 727 28.86 5.11 -0.41
C LYS A 727 28.45 4.59 -1.79
N GLU A 728 28.10 3.31 -1.92
CA GLU A 728 27.60 2.71 -3.16
C GLU A 728 26.22 3.27 -3.57
N ALA A 729 25.50 3.88 -2.64
CA ALA A 729 24.21 4.53 -2.88
C ALA A 729 24.32 6.05 -3.15
N LEU A 730 25.54 6.59 -3.25
CA LEU A 730 25.77 8.01 -3.43
C LEU A 730 26.03 8.36 -4.91
N ASP A 731 25.35 9.41 -5.38
CA ASP A 731 25.57 9.98 -6.70
C ASP A 731 26.94 10.68 -6.81
N GLN A 732 27.24 11.22 -8.00
CA GLN A 732 28.46 11.97 -8.29
C GLN A 732 28.65 13.21 -7.40
N LYS A 733 27.57 13.71 -6.79
CA LYS A 733 27.59 14.85 -5.86
C LYS A 733 27.58 14.40 -4.39
N SER A 734 27.87 13.13 -4.10
CA SER A 734 27.86 12.54 -2.76
C SER A 734 26.51 12.61 -2.03
N SER A 735 25.41 12.59 -2.79
CA SER A 735 24.03 12.62 -2.31
C SER A 735 23.41 11.24 -2.44
N LEU A 736 22.54 10.82 -1.52
CA LEU A 736 21.78 9.57 -1.69
C LEU A 736 20.89 9.68 -2.94
N VAL A 737 20.88 8.62 -3.76
CA VAL A 737 20.04 8.59 -4.96
C VAL A 737 18.54 8.63 -4.61
N ARG A 738 17.78 9.36 -5.42
CA ARG A 738 16.34 9.58 -5.21
C ARG A 738 15.48 8.32 -5.07
N PRO A 739 15.72 7.19 -5.78
CA PRO A 739 14.95 5.96 -5.57
C PRO A 739 15.02 5.43 -4.13
N ILE A 740 16.18 5.59 -3.47
CA ILE A 740 16.34 5.24 -2.05
C ILE A 740 15.61 6.26 -1.18
N LEU A 741 15.79 7.56 -1.44
CA LEU A 741 15.11 8.63 -0.69
C LEU A 741 13.58 8.54 -0.78
N GLY A 742 13.02 8.21 -1.94
CA GLY A 742 11.57 7.99 -2.12
C GLY A 742 11.05 6.82 -1.28
N SER A 743 11.87 5.76 -1.12
CA SER A 743 11.57 4.66 -0.21
C SER A 743 11.60 5.14 1.24
N LEU A 744 12.65 5.86 1.67
CA LEU A 744 12.75 6.40 3.04
C LEU A 744 11.60 7.37 3.37
N LEU A 745 11.21 8.23 2.43
CA LEU A 745 10.09 9.16 2.59
C LEU A 745 8.78 8.40 2.86
N SER A 746 8.48 7.39 2.02
CA SER A 746 7.25 6.59 2.13
C SER A 746 7.18 5.84 3.47
N TYR A 747 8.28 5.18 3.85
CA TYR A 747 8.31 4.41 5.08
C TYR A 747 8.41 5.27 6.34
N ALA A 748 8.96 6.48 6.26
CA ALA A 748 8.89 7.46 7.34
C ALA A 748 7.45 7.92 7.62
N LYS A 749 6.61 8.08 6.57
CA LYS A 749 5.17 8.36 6.74
C LYS A 749 4.45 7.20 7.42
N ILE A 750 4.68 5.98 6.96
CA ILE A 750 4.12 4.75 7.57
C ILE A 750 4.50 4.65 9.05
N PHE A 751 5.77 4.93 9.38
CA PHE A 751 6.25 4.93 10.75
C PHE A 751 5.56 5.98 11.64
N ILE A 752 5.45 7.23 11.17
CA ILE A 752 4.76 8.28 11.94
C ILE A 752 3.27 7.95 12.10
N LYS A 753 2.60 7.49 11.04
CA LYS A 753 1.20 7.07 11.08
C LYS A 753 1.00 5.98 12.15
N LYS A 754 1.85 4.96 12.18
CA LYS A 754 1.81 3.89 13.19
C LYS A 754 1.92 4.44 14.61
N ILE A 755 2.92 5.28 14.87
CA ILE A 755 3.11 5.91 16.20
C ILE A 755 1.90 6.75 16.61
N LEU A 756 1.32 7.50 15.68
CA LEU A 756 0.15 8.33 15.95
C LEU A 756 -1.08 7.48 16.28
N MET A 757 -1.31 6.40 15.54
CA MET A 757 -2.41 5.46 15.78
C MET A 757 -2.32 4.75 17.12
N GLU A 758 -1.10 4.48 17.61
CA GLU A 758 -0.80 3.92 18.93
C GLU A 758 -0.95 4.96 20.08
N SER A 759 -1.26 6.22 19.76
CA SER A 759 -1.32 7.32 20.73
C SER A 759 -2.72 7.94 20.85
N THR A 760 -2.92 8.74 21.91
CA THR A 760 -4.10 9.60 22.10
C THR A 760 -3.91 11.01 21.54
N LEU A 761 -2.74 11.32 20.95
CA LEU A 761 -2.43 12.65 20.43
C LEU A 761 -3.44 13.09 19.36
N ILE A 762 -3.82 12.15 18.48
CA ILE A 762 -4.77 12.40 17.38
C ILE A 762 -6.21 12.63 17.84
N ASP A 763 -6.53 12.37 19.12
CA ASP A 763 -7.85 12.63 19.71
C ASP A 763 -7.99 14.06 20.23
N GLU A 764 -6.89 14.82 20.36
CA GLU A 764 -6.97 16.21 20.82
C GLU A 764 -7.72 17.07 19.79
N LYS A 765 -8.61 17.95 20.27
CA LYS A 765 -9.47 18.80 19.43
C LYS A 765 -8.67 19.58 18.37
N TYR A 766 -7.48 20.05 18.73
CA TYR A 766 -6.57 20.78 17.84
C TYR A 766 -6.25 20.04 16.53
N PHE A 767 -6.11 18.71 16.57
CA PHE A 767 -5.78 17.92 15.37
C PHE A 767 -6.97 17.61 14.47
N THR A 768 -8.20 17.95 14.87
CA THR A 768 -9.40 17.79 14.03
C THR A 768 -9.30 18.61 12.72
N LYS A 769 -8.48 19.67 12.68
CA LYS A 769 -8.18 20.40 11.43
C LYS A 769 -7.59 19.51 10.32
N PHE A 770 -6.89 18.44 10.67
CA PHE A 770 -6.36 17.48 9.68
C PHE A 770 -7.47 16.62 9.07
N LEU A 771 -8.54 16.35 9.84
CA LEU A 771 -9.76 15.73 9.33
C LEU A 771 -10.46 16.67 8.34
N TYR A 772 -10.62 17.94 8.71
CA TYR A 772 -11.29 18.92 7.85
C TYR A 772 -10.51 19.23 6.57
N SER A 773 -9.18 19.32 6.64
CA SER A 773 -8.34 19.54 5.44
C SER A 773 -8.31 18.36 4.48
N TYR A 774 -8.79 17.19 4.89
CA TYR A 774 -8.96 16.04 3.99
C TYR A 774 -10.13 16.24 3.02
N PHE A 775 -11.23 16.84 3.45
CA PHE A 775 -12.45 16.99 2.64
C PHE A 775 -12.52 18.36 1.94
N PRO A 776 -13.28 18.49 0.84
CA PRO A 776 -13.54 19.78 0.20
C PRO A 776 -14.16 20.78 1.19
N HIS A 777 -13.68 22.02 1.21
CA HIS A 777 -14.09 23.03 2.20
C HIS A 777 -15.61 23.28 2.22
N SER A 778 -16.26 23.32 1.05
CA SER A 778 -17.72 23.46 0.94
C SER A 778 -18.46 22.27 1.55
N PHE A 779 -17.90 21.07 1.45
CA PHE A 779 -18.46 19.86 2.07
C PHE A 779 -18.31 19.89 3.60
N VAL A 780 -17.17 20.38 4.09
CA VAL A 780 -16.94 20.54 5.55
C VAL A 780 -18.00 21.45 6.18
N GLY A 781 -18.28 22.61 5.56
CA GLY A 781 -19.29 23.54 6.09
C GLY A 781 -20.70 22.97 6.14
N ALA A 782 -21.05 22.05 5.22
CA ALA A 782 -22.38 21.45 5.16
C ALA A 782 -22.54 20.22 6.09
N TYR A 783 -21.48 19.42 6.25
CA TYR A 783 -21.55 18.10 6.90
C TYR A 783 -20.55 17.94 8.05
N GLU A 784 -20.25 19.02 8.78
CA GLU A 784 -19.28 19.02 9.88
C GLU A 784 -19.57 17.95 10.95
N LYS A 785 -20.85 17.74 11.28
CA LYS A 785 -21.29 16.73 12.25
C LYS A 785 -20.97 15.31 11.77
N ASP A 786 -21.27 14.99 10.52
CA ASP A 786 -21.03 13.67 9.95
C ASP A 786 -19.53 13.40 9.79
N ILE A 787 -18.75 14.42 9.37
CA ILE A 787 -17.29 14.35 9.30
C ILE A 787 -16.70 14.04 10.68
N ASN A 788 -17.18 14.70 11.75
CA ASN A 788 -16.70 14.42 13.10
C ASN A 788 -17.00 13.00 13.61
N ASN A 789 -18.03 12.36 13.05
CA ASN A 789 -18.41 10.99 13.34
C ASN A 789 -17.88 9.98 12.30
N HIS A 790 -16.98 10.42 11.41
CA HIS A 790 -16.43 9.57 10.37
C HIS A 790 -15.80 8.29 10.96
N PRO A 791 -16.16 7.09 10.46
CA PRO A 791 -15.63 5.81 10.92
C PRO A 791 -14.10 5.74 11.02
N LEU A 792 -13.42 6.39 10.07
CA LEU A 792 -11.96 6.42 9.96
C LEU A 792 -11.34 7.74 10.43
N LYS A 793 -12.00 8.48 11.33
CA LYS A 793 -11.53 9.80 11.77
C LYS A 793 -10.08 9.78 12.27
N ARG A 794 -9.72 8.77 13.08
CA ARG A 794 -8.37 8.63 13.65
C ARG A 794 -7.34 8.38 12.55
N GLU A 795 -7.65 7.48 11.63
CA GLU A 795 -6.78 7.09 10.53
C GLU A 795 -6.57 8.26 9.55
N ILE A 796 -7.62 9.04 9.23
CA ILE A 796 -7.50 10.26 8.42
C ILE A 796 -6.56 11.26 9.07
N ILE A 797 -6.76 11.56 10.36
CA ILE A 797 -5.94 12.52 11.10
C ILE A 797 -4.48 12.04 11.13
N ALA A 798 -4.24 10.77 11.46
CA ALA A 798 -2.89 10.20 11.53
C ALA A 798 -2.17 10.24 10.18
N THR A 799 -2.84 9.83 9.09
CA THR A 799 -2.27 9.87 7.74
C THR A 799 -1.97 11.31 7.31
N LYS A 800 -2.90 12.26 7.51
CA LYS A 800 -2.67 13.66 7.12
C LYS A 800 -1.60 14.35 7.96
N MET A 801 -1.48 14.04 9.24
CA MET A 801 -0.39 14.51 10.09
C MET A 801 0.97 13.94 9.64
N ALA A 802 1.05 12.64 9.38
CA ALA A 802 2.27 12.00 8.91
C ALA A 802 2.73 12.57 7.56
N ASP A 803 1.80 12.70 6.62
CA ASP A 803 2.04 13.29 5.30
C ASP A 803 2.50 14.76 5.41
N PHE A 804 1.85 15.56 6.27
CA PHE A 804 2.23 16.95 6.52
C PHE A 804 3.66 17.07 7.08
N VAL A 805 4.01 16.29 8.11
CA VAL A 805 5.33 16.36 8.77
C VAL A 805 6.43 15.95 7.80
N ILE A 806 6.27 14.80 7.12
CA ILE A 806 7.31 14.24 6.26
C ILE A 806 7.48 15.03 4.96
N ASN A 807 6.40 15.48 4.31
CA ASN A 807 6.52 16.31 3.12
C ASN A 807 7.11 17.71 3.42
N SER A 808 7.06 18.14 4.70
CA SER A 808 7.61 19.42 5.11
C SER A 808 9.07 19.35 5.52
N GLN A 809 9.44 18.41 6.39
CA GLN A 809 10.78 18.35 6.99
C GLN A 809 11.69 17.29 6.35
N GLY A 810 11.12 16.30 5.66
CA GLY A 810 11.84 15.19 5.05
C GLY A 810 11.93 13.94 5.92
N ALA A 811 12.56 12.89 5.40
CA ALA A 811 12.67 11.60 6.08
C ALA A 811 13.51 11.67 7.37
N THR A 812 14.44 12.63 7.46
CA THR A 812 15.30 12.81 8.64
C THR A 812 14.55 13.19 9.92
N PHE A 813 13.27 13.53 9.84
CA PHE A 813 12.42 13.80 11.00
C PHE A 813 12.44 12.65 12.00
N VAL A 814 12.54 11.41 11.52
CA VAL A 814 12.47 10.19 12.36
C VAL A 814 13.83 9.76 12.92
N SER A 815 14.93 10.38 12.48
CA SER A 815 16.31 9.97 12.79
C SER A 815 16.67 9.97 14.29
N ASP A 816 15.96 10.74 15.11
CA ASP A 816 16.21 10.85 16.55
C ASP A 816 15.20 10.09 17.42
N TYR A 817 14.34 9.27 16.81
CA TYR A 817 13.36 8.45 17.52
C TYR A 817 14.02 7.57 18.60
N ALA A 818 15.08 6.84 18.25
CA ALA A 818 15.78 5.95 19.18
C ALA A 818 16.35 6.71 20.40
N ARG A 819 16.73 7.98 20.23
CA ARG A 819 17.28 8.84 21.30
C ARG A 819 16.18 9.46 22.16
N LEU A 820 15.06 9.87 21.55
CA LEU A 820 13.95 10.54 22.25
C LEU A 820 13.04 9.56 22.99
N GLY A 821 12.87 8.35 22.45
CA GLY A 821 11.82 7.42 22.88
C GLY A 821 10.42 7.88 22.45
N HIS A 822 9.43 7.01 22.64
CA HIS A 822 8.08 7.18 22.10
C HIS A 822 7.39 8.47 22.57
N ALA A 823 7.34 8.71 23.89
CA ALA A 823 6.61 9.86 24.46
C ALA A 823 7.17 11.22 24.01
N LYS A 824 8.49 11.43 24.06
CA LYS A 824 9.11 12.69 23.60
C LYS A 824 9.05 12.85 22.09
N PHE A 825 9.00 11.75 21.33
CA PHE A 825 8.82 11.82 19.89
C PHE A 825 7.39 12.28 19.51
N LEU A 826 6.35 11.84 20.23
CA LEU A 826 5.00 12.40 20.09
C LEU A 826 4.97 13.89 20.42
N MET A 827 5.65 14.31 21.49
CA MET A 827 5.80 15.75 21.80
C MET A 827 6.51 16.51 20.68
N LYS A 828 7.50 15.90 20.02
CA LYS A 828 8.20 16.49 18.87
C LYS A 828 7.26 16.71 17.69
N ILE A 829 6.42 15.73 17.35
CA ILE A 829 5.39 15.85 16.30
C ILE A 829 4.44 17.02 16.63
N LYS A 830 3.89 17.02 17.86
CA LYS A 830 2.98 18.07 18.34
C LYS A 830 3.63 19.46 18.26
N ALA A 831 4.83 19.61 18.82
CA ALA A 831 5.56 20.87 18.83
C ALA A 831 5.87 21.38 17.41
N TYR A 832 6.30 20.49 16.49
CA TYR A 832 6.55 20.87 15.11
C TYR A 832 5.31 21.45 14.43
N ILE A 833 4.15 20.78 14.59
CA ILE A 833 2.89 21.22 13.99
C ILE A 833 2.43 22.57 14.58
N ILE A 834 2.53 22.75 15.91
CA ILE A 834 2.17 24.02 16.57
C ILE A 834 3.06 25.16 16.08
N VAL A 835 4.39 24.97 16.07
CA VAL A 835 5.32 26.03 15.65
C VAL A 835 5.15 26.37 14.16
N ASN A 836 4.90 25.36 13.32
CA ASN A 836 4.63 25.59 11.90
C ASN A 836 3.43 26.52 11.70
N GLU A 837 2.35 26.30 12.46
CA GLU A 837 1.17 27.17 12.41
C GLU A 837 1.42 28.54 13.05
N LEU A 838 2.11 28.59 14.19
CA LEU A 838 2.47 29.82 14.91
C LEU A 838 3.24 30.79 13.99
N PHE A 839 4.15 30.26 13.16
CA PHE A 839 4.96 31.06 12.24
C PHE A 839 4.31 31.25 10.86
N ASP A 840 3.09 30.74 10.66
CA ASP A 840 2.35 30.84 9.40
C ASP A 840 3.11 30.28 8.18
N VAL A 841 3.87 29.20 8.41
CA VAL A 841 4.82 28.66 7.42
C VAL A 841 4.13 28.10 6.19
N GLU A 842 2.90 27.60 6.29
CA GLU A 842 2.17 27.12 5.11
C GLU A 842 1.98 28.22 4.06
N ASN A 843 1.68 29.45 4.47
CA ASN A 843 1.56 30.59 3.57
C ASN A 843 2.92 30.97 2.95
N ILE A 844 4.00 30.92 3.75
CA ILE A 844 5.36 31.15 3.26
C ILE A 844 5.75 30.12 2.20
N ARG A 845 5.48 28.83 2.43
CA ARG A 845 5.76 27.77 1.45
C ARG A 845 4.94 27.98 0.18
N ALA A 846 3.64 28.26 0.29
CA ALA A 846 2.79 28.54 -0.88
C ALA A 846 3.36 29.68 -1.73
N LYS A 847 3.89 30.75 -1.12
CA LYS A 847 4.56 31.84 -1.86
C LYS A 847 5.85 31.43 -2.57
N ILE A 848 6.60 30.48 -2.02
CA ILE A 848 7.76 29.91 -2.73
C ILE A 848 7.28 29.10 -3.94
N GLU A 849 6.26 28.26 -3.76
CA GLU A 849 5.67 27.41 -4.81
C GLU A 849 5.09 28.26 -5.97
N GLU A 850 4.38 29.35 -5.67
CA GLU A 850 3.86 30.32 -6.65
C GLU A 850 4.94 31.01 -7.50
N ASN A 851 6.21 30.92 -7.08
CA ASN A 851 7.37 31.49 -7.74
C ASN A 851 8.27 30.45 -8.42
N ASP A 852 7.76 29.26 -8.69
CA ASP A 852 8.37 28.34 -9.65
C ASP A 852 8.65 29.06 -10.98
N TYR A 853 9.82 28.78 -11.56
CA TYR A 853 10.38 29.43 -12.76
C TYR A 853 10.73 30.92 -12.64
N LYS A 854 10.32 31.60 -11.57
CA LYS A 854 10.70 33.00 -11.27
C LYS A 854 11.89 33.06 -10.31
N LEU A 855 11.86 32.24 -9.27
CA LEU A 855 12.98 32.00 -8.38
C LEU A 855 13.71 30.72 -8.78
N SER A 856 15.04 30.77 -8.81
CA SER A 856 15.84 29.57 -9.05
C SER A 856 15.60 28.53 -7.96
N ALA A 857 15.57 27.25 -8.33
CA ALA A 857 15.32 26.17 -7.37
C ALA A 857 16.32 26.17 -6.20
N LEU A 858 17.58 26.53 -6.46
CA LEU A 858 18.59 26.68 -5.40
C LEU A 858 18.21 27.76 -4.36
N GLU A 859 17.68 28.89 -4.82
CA GLU A 859 17.22 29.96 -3.93
C GLU A 859 15.95 29.53 -3.17
N GLN A 860 15.01 28.84 -3.84
CA GLN A 860 13.84 28.25 -3.18
C GLN A 860 14.27 27.29 -2.05
N TYR A 861 15.20 26.36 -2.33
CA TYR A 861 15.71 25.42 -1.33
C TYR A 861 16.44 26.13 -0.19
N ARG A 862 17.19 27.19 -0.49
CA ARG A 862 17.82 28.03 0.55
C ARG A 862 16.78 28.69 1.46
N LEU A 863 15.66 29.15 0.91
CA LEU A 863 14.56 29.77 1.65
C LEU A 863 13.79 28.75 2.50
N ILE A 864 13.50 27.57 1.95
CA ILE A 864 12.87 26.46 2.68
C ILE A 864 13.76 25.99 3.83
N ASN A 865 15.06 25.78 3.58
CA ASN A 865 16.00 25.31 4.60
C ASN A 865 16.12 26.29 5.79
N LYS A 866 16.03 27.61 5.54
CA LYS A 866 16.01 28.60 6.61
C LYS A 866 14.77 28.48 7.49
N VAL A 867 13.61 28.22 6.89
CA VAL A 867 12.35 27.97 7.60
C VAL A 867 12.46 26.70 8.43
N GLU A 868 12.83 25.57 7.81
CA GLU A 868 12.93 24.30 8.52
C GLU A 868 13.95 24.33 9.65
N TYR A 869 15.06 25.06 9.49
CA TYR A 869 16.02 25.24 10.57
C TYR A 869 15.43 26.01 11.76
N SER A 870 14.68 27.08 11.51
CA SER A 870 13.99 27.83 12.58
C SER A 870 12.95 26.95 13.29
N LEU A 871 12.15 26.21 12.52
CA LEU A 871 11.19 25.24 13.06
C LEU A 871 11.87 24.15 13.89
N TYR A 872 12.99 23.61 13.41
CA TYR A 872 13.77 22.59 14.11
C TYR A 872 14.27 23.09 15.47
N VAL A 873 14.83 24.31 15.53
CA VAL A 873 15.34 24.89 16.77
C VAL A 873 14.21 25.11 17.77
N SER A 874 13.10 25.73 17.34
CA SER A 874 11.91 25.95 18.16
C SER A 874 11.29 24.64 18.65
N THR A 875 11.13 23.65 17.77
CA THR A 875 10.61 22.32 18.13
C THR A 875 11.51 21.65 19.18
N ARG A 876 12.83 21.69 18.96
CA ARG A 876 13.79 21.10 19.90
C ARG A 876 13.73 21.77 21.27
N TRP A 877 13.58 23.10 21.30
CA TRP A 877 13.43 23.85 22.54
C TRP A 877 12.19 23.37 23.32
N MET A 878 11.03 23.33 22.65
CA MET A 878 9.78 22.91 23.27
C MET A 878 9.85 21.49 23.84
N VAL A 879 10.41 20.55 23.08
CA VAL A 879 10.58 19.15 23.52
C VAL A 879 11.53 19.03 24.72
N LYS A 880 12.51 19.95 24.84
CA LYS A 880 13.50 19.92 25.92
C LYS A 880 12.96 20.53 27.21
N TYR A 881 12.27 21.67 27.14
CA TYR A 881 11.94 22.48 28.32
C TYR A 881 10.46 22.49 28.70
N LEU A 882 9.54 22.24 27.76
CA LEU A 882 8.11 22.20 28.09
C LEU A 882 7.70 20.82 28.57
N LYS A 883 6.81 20.79 29.56
CA LYS A 883 6.05 19.60 29.94
C LYS A 883 4.88 19.41 28.97
N ASN A 884 4.33 18.20 28.92
CA ASN A 884 3.25 17.87 27.99
C ASN A 884 2.00 18.77 28.17
N ASN A 885 1.68 19.15 29.41
CA ASN A 885 0.57 20.07 29.72
C ASN A 885 0.84 21.53 29.37
N GLN A 886 2.11 21.92 29.19
CA GLN A 886 2.50 23.26 28.74
C GLN A 886 2.52 23.36 27.20
N LEU A 887 2.50 22.22 26.51
CA LEU A 887 2.40 22.15 25.06
C LEU A 887 0.92 22.16 24.63
N ASP A 888 0.20 23.20 25.04
CA ASP A 888 -1.19 23.44 24.64
C ASP A 888 -1.24 24.28 23.37
N ALA A 889 -1.86 23.76 22.32
CA ALA A 889 -1.90 24.44 21.03
C ALA A 889 -2.72 25.74 21.08
N SER A 890 -3.80 25.78 21.85
CA SER A 890 -4.69 26.95 21.90
C SER A 890 -3.96 28.13 22.52
N HIS A 891 -3.39 27.94 23.72
CA HIS A 891 -2.66 28.99 24.42
C HIS A 891 -1.46 29.51 23.62
N ILE A 892 -0.71 28.63 22.94
CA ILE A 892 0.45 29.05 22.14
C ILE A 892 0.00 29.84 20.90
N LEU A 893 -1.08 29.40 20.24
CA LEU A 893 -1.55 30.02 18.99
C LEU A 893 -2.34 31.31 19.20
N ASP A 894 -2.84 31.59 20.40
CA ASP A 894 -3.46 32.89 20.74
C ASP A 894 -2.50 34.06 20.49
N HIS A 895 -1.20 33.83 20.65
CA HIS A 895 -0.15 34.81 20.39
C HIS A 895 0.17 35.02 18.90
N LYS A 896 -0.31 34.15 17.99
CA LYS A 896 0.02 34.20 16.54
C LYS A 896 -0.33 35.54 15.89
N LYS A 897 -1.52 36.07 16.16
CA LYS A 897 -2.01 37.31 15.52
C LYS A 897 -1.19 38.52 15.96
N GLU A 898 -0.86 38.60 17.24
CA GLU A 898 -0.10 39.71 17.82
C GLU A 898 1.39 39.61 17.43
N LEU A 899 1.94 38.40 17.31
CA LEU A 899 3.36 38.15 17.03
C LEU A 899 3.91 38.94 15.84
N PHE A 900 3.30 38.83 14.66
CA PHE A 900 3.83 39.50 13.46
C PHE A 900 3.56 41.01 13.46
N VAL A 901 2.53 41.48 14.17
CA VAL A 901 2.31 42.91 14.39
C VAL A 901 3.44 43.48 15.24
N LEU A 902 3.74 42.84 16.38
CA LEU A 902 4.83 43.24 17.27
C LEU A 902 6.19 43.16 16.58
N LEU A 903 6.48 42.05 15.88
CA LEU A 903 7.74 41.91 15.15
C LEU A 903 7.91 43.00 14.10
N LYS A 904 6.84 43.44 13.43
CA LYS A 904 6.88 44.56 12.48
C LYS A 904 7.19 45.89 13.18
N GLU A 905 6.64 46.11 14.38
CA GLU A 905 6.87 47.33 15.16
C GLU A 905 8.31 47.41 15.71
N VAL A 906 8.83 46.30 16.23
CA VAL A 906 10.16 46.27 16.86
C VAL A 906 11.29 46.10 15.85
N HIS A 907 11.04 45.53 14.68
CA HIS A 907 12.07 45.26 13.68
C HIS A 907 12.58 46.55 13.00
N LYS A 908 13.76 46.99 13.42
CA LYS A 908 14.47 48.16 12.85
C LYS A 908 15.44 47.80 11.71
N GLY A 909 15.49 46.53 11.32
CA GLY A 909 16.39 46.03 10.27
C GLY A 909 15.92 46.37 8.85
N LYS A 910 16.84 46.31 7.88
CA LYS A 910 16.49 46.44 6.46
C LYS A 910 15.74 45.19 5.99
N ILE A 911 14.51 45.37 5.49
CA ILE A 911 13.75 44.30 4.85
C ILE A 911 14.28 44.10 3.43
N LYS A 912 14.89 42.94 3.17
CA LYS A 912 15.34 42.59 1.82
C LYS A 912 14.12 42.24 0.97
N ASN A 913 14.01 42.84 -0.21
CA ASN A 913 13.05 42.41 -1.22
C ASN A 913 13.54 41.09 -1.84
N ILE A 914 12.91 39.98 -1.48
CA ILE A 914 13.21 38.63 -2.01
C ILE A 914 12.23 38.31 -3.14
N ILE A 915 10.94 38.53 -2.89
CA ILE A 915 9.87 38.41 -3.88
C ILE A 915 9.19 39.76 -4.00
N ASP A 916 9.12 40.28 -5.23
CA ASP A 916 8.53 41.57 -5.51
C ASP A 916 7.07 41.64 -5.06
N LYS A 917 6.71 42.74 -4.39
CA LYS A 917 5.36 43.05 -3.88
C LYS A 917 4.83 42.11 -2.79
N GLU A 918 5.63 41.17 -2.28
CA GLU A 918 5.27 40.27 -1.17
C GLU A 918 5.81 40.77 0.17
N ASN A 919 5.26 41.87 0.69
CA ASN A 919 5.76 42.54 1.90
C ASN A 919 5.81 41.63 3.14
N ASN A 920 4.77 40.82 3.36
CA ASN A 920 4.70 39.92 4.52
C ASN A 920 5.74 38.80 4.42
N PHE A 921 5.94 38.24 3.22
CA PHE A 921 6.99 37.24 2.96
C PHE A 921 8.39 37.81 3.20
N ASN A 922 8.64 39.01 2.68
CA ASN A 922 9.94 39.68 2.83
C ASN A 922 10.21 40.05 4.30
N LEU A 923 9.19 40.51 5.05
CA LEU A 923 9.27 40.75 6.48
C LEU A 923 9.54 39.45 7.25
N PHE A 924 8.83 38.36 6.92
CA PHE A 924 9.04 37.05 7.57
C PHE A 924 10.51 36.63 7.50
N TYR A 925 11.15 36.72 6.32
CA TYR A 925 12.57 36.37 6.18
C TYR A 925 13.54 37.37 6.81
N SER A 926 13.12 38.61 7.10
CA SER A 926 13.95 39.57 7.84
C SER A 926 13.90 39.34 9.35
N VAL A 927 12.84 38.69 9.86
CA VAL A 927 12.66 38.37 11.29
C VAL A 927 12.83 36.88 11.63
N ILE A 928 13.06 36.01 10.65
CA ILE A 928 13.10 34.55 10.82
C ILE A 928 14.07 34.05 11.89
N GLU A 929 15.19 34.76 12.09
CA GLU A 929 16.19 34.40 13.09
C GLU A 929 15.70 34.65 14.52
N TYR A 930 14.79 35.62 14.71
CA TYR A 930 14.14 35.89 16.00
C TYR A 930 13.05 34.86 16.31
N LEU A 931 12.38 34.33 15.27
CA LEU A 931 11.30 33.36 15.42
C LEU A 931 11.71 32.15 16.25
N ARG A 932 12.97 31.71 16.16
CA ARG A 932 13.47 30.52 16.87
C ARG A 932 13.24 30.56 18.39
N PHE A 933 13.17 31.76 18.96
CA PHE A 933 13.03 31.97 20.39
C PHE A 933 11.59 32.23 20.86
N ILE A 934 10.65 32.39 19.93
CA ILE A 934 9.26 32.72 20.26
C ILE A 934 8.59 31.71 21.19
N PRO A 935 8.80 30.38 21.07
CA PRO A 935 8.25 29.45 22.05
C PRO A 935 8.71 29.73 23.48
N ALA A 936 9.93 30.21 23.63
CA ALA A 936 10.51 30.55 24.92
C ALA A 936 9.99 31.89 25.45
N ALA A 937 9.79 32.88 24.58
CA ALA A 937 9.12 34.14 24.91
C ALA A 937 7.67 33.91 25.36
N ILE A 938 6.91 33.06 24.65
CA ILE A 938 5.56 32.65 25.05
C ILE A 938 5.61 31.98 26.42
N ASN A 939 6.56 31.05 26.65
CA ASN A 939 6.68 30.42 27.96
C ASN A 939 7.00 31.44 29.08
N ILE A 940 7.82 32.47 28.85
CA ILE A 940 8.03 33.54 29.83
C ILE A 940 6.73 34.30 30.08
N LYS A 941 5.98 34.63 29.01
CA LYS A 941 4.68 35.29 29.13
C LYS A 941 3.68 34.48 29.95
N GLU A 942 3.56 33.18 29.71
CA GLU A 942 2.63 32.31 30.44
C GLU A 942 3.02 32.13 31.92
N ASN A 943 4.29 32.31 32.26
CA ASN A 943 4.78 32.22 33.64
C ASN A 943 4.99 33.60 34.30
N SER A 944 4.52 34.69 33.70
CA SER A 944 4.69 36.04 34.24
C SER A 944 3.43 36.91 34.07
N VAL A 945 3.36 37.99 34.84
CA VAL A 945 2.24 38.96 34.79
C VAL A 945 2.34 39.96 33.64
N HIS A 946 3.48 40.01 32.94
CA HIS A 946 3.77 40.99 31.90
C HIS A 946 2.99 40.73 30.61
N SER A 947 2.74 41.75 29.80
CA SER A 947 2.07 41.58 28.50
C SER A 947 2.97 40.85 27.49
N PHE A 948 2.39 40.23 26.45
CA PHE A 948 3.21 39.58 25.41
C PHE A 948 4.07 40.60 24.67
N LYS A 949 3.53 41.80 24.43
CA LYS A 949 4.26 42.98 23.97
C LYS A 949 5.51 43.28 24.81
N ASP A 950 5.37 43.38 26.14
CA ASP A 950 6.51 43.66 27.03
C ASP A 950 7.63 42.63 26.86
N VAL A 951 7.25 41.35 26.79
CA VAL A 951 8.21 40.26 26.57
C VAL A 951 8.90 40.42 25.22
N ILE A 952 8.16 40.58 24.11
CA ILE A 952 8.75 40.67 22.76
C ILE A 952 9.66 41.90 22.60
N VAL A 953 9.29 43.05 23.16
CA VAL A 953 10.11 44.27 23.09
C VAL A 953 11.43 44.10 23.82
N ILE A 954 11.40 43.61 25.07
CA ILE A 954 12.61 43.36 25.86
C ILE A 954 13.47 42.29 25.18
N PHE A 955 12.83 41.23 24.71
CA PHE A 955 13.48 40.12 24.03
C PHE A 955 14.22 40.58 22.76
N TYR A 956 13.58 41.39 21.92
CA TYR A 956 14.18 41.97 20.73
C TYR A 956 15.33 42.93 21.06
N SER A 957 15.11 43.82 22.03
CA SER A 957 16.11 44.81 22.49
C SER A 957 17.37 44.11 22.98
N LEU A 958 17.20 43.05 23.76
CA LEU A 958 18.32 42.24 24.27
C LEU A 958 19.09 41.54 23.16
N ILE A 959 18.39 40.85 22.25
CA ILE A 959 19.04 40.15 21.13
C ILE A 959 19.89 41.11 20.30
N HIS A 960 19.38 42.32 20.06
CA HIS A 960 20.05 43.34 19.29
C HIS A 960 21.23 43.98 20.03
N GLU A 961 21.08 44.28 21.33
CA GLU A 961 22.13 44.91 22.14
C GLU A 961 23.30 43.95 22.37
N PHE A 962 23.00 42.68 22.70
CA PHE A 962 24.03 41.66 22.93
C PHE A 962 24.57 40.98 21.68
N LYS A 963 24.19 41.47 20.48
CA LYS A 963 24.65 40.92 19.19
C LYS A 963 24.49 39.41 19.08
N ILE A 964 23.38 38.90 19.63
CA ILE A 964 23.13 37.47 19.76
C ILE A 964 23.07 36.79 18.40
N LEU A 965 22.43 37.43 17.42
CA LEU A 965 22.32 36.87 16.07
C LEU A 965 23.68 36.80 15.37
N GLU A 966 24.55 37.78 15.58
CA GLU A 966 25.91 37.81 15.03
C GLU A 966 26.78 36.70 15.64
N ILE A 967 26.64 36.44 16.95
CA ILE A 967 27.33 35.33 17.62
C ILE A 967 26.83 33.98 17.06
N ILE A 968 25.52 33.79 16.96
CA ILE A 968 24.93 32.56 16.39
C ILE A 968 25.39 32.36 14.93
N PHE A 969 25.43 33.44 14.16
CA PHE A 969 25.85 33.40 12.77
C PHE A 969 27.33 33.02 12.62
N ALA A 970 28.21 33.62 13.43
CA ALA A 970 29.61 33.23 13.49
C ALA A 970 29.74 31.75 13.88
N LEU A 971 28.97 31.31 14.88
CA LEU A 971 29.03 29.95 15.38
C LEU A 971 28.60 28.92 14.34
N ASN A 972 27.57 29.23 13.54
CA ASN A 972 27.06 28.37 12.48
C ASN A 972 27.97 28.29 11.24
N ARG A 973 28.84 29.30 11.02
CA ARG A 973 29.81 29.33 9.90
C ARG A 973 31.07 28.51 10.14
N ILE A 974 31.37 28.15 11.39
CA ILE A 974 32.57 27.37 11.71
C ILE A 974 32.49 25.98 11.05
N ASN A 975 33.57 25.54 10.43
CA ASN A 975 33.71 24.15 10.00
C ASN A 975 34.06 23.28 11.21
N LEU A 976 33.22 22.28 11.50
CA LEU A 976 33.45 21.36 12.61
C LEU A 976 34.29 20.20 12.11
N SER A 977 35.51 20.07 12.63
CA SER A 977 36.43 19.00 12.23
C SER A 977 36.43 17.83 13.22
N LYS A 978 36.09 18.09 14.49
CA LYS A 978 36.06 17.09 15.57
C LYS A 978 34.67 16.98 16.19
N LYS A 979 34.36 15.80 16.77
CA LYS A 979 33.13 15.61 17.57
C LYS A 979 33.07 16.55 18.78
N SER A 980 34.21 16.88 19.38
CA SER A 980 34.32 17.87 20.46
C SER A 980 33.82 19.25 20.03
N ASP A 981 34.12 19.66 18.80
CA ASP A 981 33.74 20.97 18.28
C ASP A 981 32.21 21.07 18.16
N ALA A 982 31.57 19.97 17.73
CA ALA A 982 30.11 19.88 17.66
C ALA A 982 29.45 19.96 19.04
N ALA A 983 30.05 19.32 20.05
CA ALA A 983 29.59 19.40 21.44
C ALA A 983 29.73 20.83 22.00
N ILE A 984 30.86 21.48 21.78
CA ILE A 984 31.11 22.87 22.21
C ILE A 984 30.12 23.81 21.52
N ARG A 985 29.92 23.71 20.20
CA ARG A 985 28.90 24.49 19.49
C ARG A 985 27.52 24.30 20.12
N HIS A 986 27.14 23.06 20.41
CA HIS A 986 25.85 22.77 21.02
C HIS A 986 25.72 23.42 22.39
N GLN A 987 26.76 23.34 23.22
CA GLN A 987 26.81 23.98 24.53
C GLN A 987 26.72 25.51 24.42
N MET A 988 27.44 26.13 23.49
CA MET A 988 27.40 27.58 23.28
C MET A 988 26.00 28.05 22.85
N LEU A 989 25.32 27.30 21.97
CA LEU A 989 23.93 27.61 21.63
C LEU A 989 23.00 27.51 22.84
N GLN A 990 23.20 26.55 23.74
CA GLN A 990 22.42 26.44 24.98
C GLN A 990 22.69 27.60 25.94
N PHE A 991 23.93 28.04 26.05
CA PHE A 991 24.28 29.21 26.87
C PHE A 991 23.69 30.49 26.30
N ILE A 992 23.78 30.73 24.99
CA ILE A 992 23.13 31.86 24.33
C ILE A 992 21.63 31.87 24.63
N GLU A 993 20.98 30.73 24.48
CA GLU A 993 19.56 30.56 24.78
C GLU A 993 19.25 30.87 26.25
N TYR A 994 20.04 30.36 27.19
CA TYR A 994 19.89 30.65 28.61
C TYR A 994 20.09 32.14 28.92
N ILE A 995 21.12 32.79 28.35
CA ILE A 995 21.42 34.22 28.53
C ILE A 995 20.20 35.05 28.16
N VAL A 996 19.68 34.80 26.96
CA VAL A 996 18.56 35.55 26.41
C VAL A 996 17.32 35.41 27.28
N LEU A 997 17.00 34.20 27.75
CA LEU A 997 15.82 33.95 28.58
C LEU A 997 15.95 34.50 30.00
N HIS A 998 17.12 34.33 30.61
CA HIS A 998 17.36 34.76 31.97
C HIS A 998 17.33 36.28 32.10
N TYR A 999 18.07 36.99 31.24
CA TYR A 999 18.03 38.46 31.25
C TYR A 999 16.66 39.01 30.88
N THR A 1000 15.96 38.40 29.91
CA THR A 1000 14.58 38.84 29.60
C THR A 1000 13.70 38.79 30.85
N SER A 1001 13.75 37.68 31.60
CA SER A 1001 12.98 37.53 32.84
C SER A 1001 13.43 38.54 33.91
N LYS A 1002 14.74 38.72 34.11
CA LYS A 1002 15.30 39.65 35.09
C LYS A 1002 14.93 41.12 34.81
N ILE A 1003 14.91 41.51 33.53
CA ILE A 1003 14.53 42.87 33.11
C ILE A 1003 13.02 43.08 33.27
N LEU A 1004 12.21 42.06 32.95
CA LEU A 1004 10.78 42.08 33.20
C LEU A 1004 10.48 42.22 34.70
N ASP A 1005 11.15 41.47 35.57
CA ASP A 1005 10.99 41.58 37.02
C ASP A 1005 11.44 42.95 37.57
N PHE A 1006 12.40 43.61 36.91
CA PHE A 1006 12.86 44.97 37.25
C PHE A 1006 11.89 46.07 36.80
N LYS A 1007 11.12 45.82 35.73
CA LYS A 1007 10.19 46.79 35.12
C LYS A 1007 9.16 47.26 36.14
N ARG A 1008 9.03 48.58 36.28
CA ARG A 1008 8.03 49.16 37.18
C ARG A 1008 6.63 49.08 36.57
N LEU A 1009 5.61 49.12 37.43
CA LEU A 1009 4.21 49.24 37.01
C LEU A 1009 4.04 50.50 36.13
N ASN A 1010 3.44 50.32 34.95
CA ASN A 1010 3.22 51.36 33.93
C ASN A 1010 4.48 51.95 33.26
N GLU A 1011 5.66 51.37 33.47
CA GLU A 1011 6.85 51.72 32.69
C GLU A 1011 6.78 51.08 31.30
N GLU A 1012 7.19 51.80 30.25
CA GLU A 1012 7.32 51.22 28.90
C GLU A 1012 8.51 50.24 28.86
N PRO A 1013 8.40 49.09 28.16
CA PRO A 1013 9.44 48.06 28.16
C PRO A 1013 10.80 48.53 27.63
N GLU A 1014 10.85 49.45 26.66
CA GLU A 1014 12.10 50.05 26.17
C GLU A 1014 12.80 50.90 27.24
N LEU A 1015 12.01 51.63 28.04
CA LEU A 1015 12.54 52.42 29.14
C LEU A 1015 13.04 51.51 30.25
N ALA A 1016 12.29 50.46 30.59
CA ALA A 1016 12.71 49.47 31.59
C ALA A 1016 14.03 48.78 31.21
N PHE A 1017 14.19 48.39 29.94
CA PHE A 1017 15.46 47.87 29.41
C PHE A 1017 16.60 48.87 29.60
N SER A 1018 16.40 50.13 29.21
CA SER A 1018 17.41 51.19 29.33
C SER A 1018 17.76 51.47 30.79
N SER A 1019 16.76 51.59 31.66
CA SER A 1019 16.90 51.78 33.11
C SER A 1019 17.67 50.62 33.75
N PHE A 1020 17.40 49.38 33.33
CA PHE A 1020 18.10 48.21 33.83
C PHE A 1020 19.59 48.23 33.44
N MET A 1021 19.91 48.58 32.19
CA MET A 1021 21.30 48.69 31.75
C MET A 1021 22.07 49.78 32.51
N VAL A 1022 21.43 50.90 32.86
CA VAL A 1022 22.03 51.95 33.70
C VAL A 1022 22.21 51.48 35.14
N ASN A 1023 21.24 50.75 35.69
CA ASN A 1023 21.32 50.23 37.07
C ASN A 1023 22.45 49.20 37.23
N ASP A 1024 22.78 48.44 36.18
CA ASP A 1024 23.87 47.45 36.16
C ASP A 1024 25.02 47.87 35.21
N GLU A 1025 25.29 49.18 35.15
CA GLU A 1025 26.16 49.82 34.16
C GLU A 1025 27.57 49.20 34.11
N TYR A 1026 28.14 48.82 35.26
CA TYR A 1026 29.46 48.20 35.32
C TYR A 1026 29.51 46.86 34.57
N SER A 1027 28.53 45.99 34.80
CA SER A 1027 28.44 44.66 34.16
C SER A 1027 28.19 44.80 32.66
N PHE A 1028 27.28 45.70 32.27
CA PHE A 1028 26.94 45.94 30.87
C PHE A 1028 28.08 46.59 30.08
N ASN A 1029 28.82 47.54 30.66
CA ASN A 1029 30.00 48.12 30.01
C ASN A 1029 31.09 47.07 29.77
N LYS A 1030 31.27 46.13 30.70
CA LYS A 1030 32.20 45.01 30.53
C LYS A 1030 31.75 44.06 29.42
N VAL A 1031 30.46 43.71 29.39
CA VAL A 1031 29.84 42.92 28.31
C VAL A 1031 30.01 43.60 26.96
N LYS A 1032 29.72 44.90 26.88
CA LYS A 1032 29.85 45.69 25.66
C LYS A 1032 31.28 45.74 25.14
N SER A 1033 32.27 45.93 26.03
CA SER A 1033 33.69 45.87 25.65
C SER A 1033 34.10 44.51 25.08
N TYR A 1034 33.62 43.40 25.66
CA TYR A 1034 33.86 42.07 25.11
C TYR A 1034 33.18 41.86 23.76
N LEU A 1035 31.94 42.34 23.60
CA LEU A 1035 31.21 42.23 22.34
C LEU A 1035 31.86 43.08 21.25
N GLU A 1036 32.27 44.32 21.53
CA GLU A 1036 33.00 45.17 20.58
C GLU A 1036 34.32 44.53 20.16
N SER A 1037 35.08 43.99 21.14
CA SER A 1037 36.30 43.23 20.86
C SER A 1037 36.02 42.03 19.96
N PHE A 1038 35.00 41.23 20.26
CA PHE A 1038 34.58 40.10 19.43
C PHE A 1038 34.12 40.53 18.03
N MET A 1039 33.41 41.66 17.92
CA MET A 1039 32.88 42.14 16.66
C MET A 1039 33.97 42.64 15.71
N ASN A 1040 35.03 43.24 16.25
CA ASN A 1040 36.17 43.77 15.50
C ASN A 1040 37.16 42.71 14.99
N LYS A 1041 37.00 41.44 15.39
CA LYS A 1041 37.86 40.35 14.90
C LYS A 1041 37.50 39.93 13.48
N GLU A 1042 38.52 39.78 12.64
CA GLU A 1042 38.38 39.30 11.26
C GLU A 1042 38.03 37.81 11.19
N GLU A 1043 38.72 36.97 11.97
CA GLU A 1043 38.38 35.55 12.15
C GLU A 1043 37.73 35.34 13.52
N LYS A 1044 36.62 34.58 13.54
CA LYS A 1044 35.85 34.27 14.75
C LYS A 1044 35.77 32.75 14.90
N ASP A 1045 36.79 32.18 15.51
CA ASP A 1045 36.89 30.74 15.69
C ASP A 1045 36.00 30.23 16.86
N LEU A 1046 35.92 28.91 17.03
CA LEU A 1046 35.07 28.32 18.06
C LEU A 1046 35.51 28.71 19.49
N LYS A 1047 36.81 28.89 19.70
CA LYS A 1047 37.38 29.25 21.01
C LYS A 1047 36.99 30.67 21.37
N GLU A 1048 37.09 31.60 20.43
CA GLU A 1048 36.73 33.00 20.64
C GLU A 1048 35.25 33.20 20.88
N ILE A 1049 34.41 32.51 20.12
CA ILE A 1049 32.98 32.50 20.37
C ILE A 1049 32.70 31.93 21.76
N SER A 1050 33.38 30.83 22.13
CA SER A 1050 33.19 30.21 23.44
C SER A 1050 33.60 31.14 24.58
N ILE A 1051 34.73 31.85 24.45
CA ILE A 1051 35.14 32.87 25.43
C ILE A 1051 34.09 33.96 25.53
N THR A 1052 33.61 34.49 24.40
CA THR A 1052 32.62 35.57 24.36
C THR A 1052 31.33 35.15 25.05
N VAL A 1053 30.77 33.99 24.68
CA VAL A 1053 29.55 33.45 25.29
C VAL A 1053 29.74 33.15 26.77
N ASN A 1054 30.90 32.61 27.18
CA ASN A 1054 31.19 32.38 28.60
C ASN A 1054 31.32 33.68 29.39
N GLN A 1055 31.88 34.75 28.82
CA GLN A 1055 31.92 36.06 29.49
C GLN A 1055 30.52 36.64 29.67
N LEU A 1056 29.64 36.50 28.67
CA LEU A 1056 28.23 36.84 28.82
C LEU A 1056 27.56 36.01 29.93
N MET A 1057 27.85 34.71 30.01
CA MET A 1057 27.37 33.84 31.08
C MET A 1057 27.92 34.23 32.47
N VAL A 1058 29.19 34.65 32.57
CA VAL A 1058 29.77 35.07 33.86
C VAL A 1058 29.18 36.41 34.31
N SER A 1059 28.88 37.32 33.38
CA SER A 1059 28.22 38.59 33.73
C SER A 1059 26.79 38.42 34.30
N LEU A 1060 26.21 37.23 34.17
CA LEU A 1060 24.90 36.88 34.73
C LEU A 1060 24.95 36.41 36.19
N LEU A 1061 26.11 35.90 36.64
CA LEU A 1061 26.36 35.35 37.97
C LEU A 1061 26.93 36.42 38.88
#